data_AF-A0A1T2A6W4-F1
#
_entry.id   AF-A0A1T2A6W4-F1
#
_cell.length_a   1.000
_cell.length_b   1.000
_cell.length_c   1.000
_cell.angle_alpha   90.00
_cell.angle_beta   90.00
_cell.angle_gamma   90.00
#
_symmetry.space_group_name_H-M   'P 1'
#
loop_
_entity.id
_entity.type
_entity.pdbx_description
1 polymer ?
#
loop_
_entity_poly.entity_id
_entity_poly.type
_entity_poly.pdbx_seq_one_letter_code
_entity_poly.pdbx_strand_id
1 'polypeptide(L)'
;MNGGELELSRAIRAQVDALAGDLQRLAEAPSPAALQQARTGCALLAHHLAQGEAAQGFTALAGWLKQTYGAARLSQTVDEGAVAAALWHDRLSPELSGAARATLVQGLAHLTETLARPPGHALRVLFIGDCLIWDIATQLQIAAAAEGLAITPHLCAQRDGAELRRAVERAGPVDLVFYAPFGFGFVQSYARAIAPGALLRPMARDLPGLRAALDEVEATLSHLLARTDAPVYLHDISGARQASGWHGALADRFSARRRARVAAWLNERLDALTQRAVRPVLRIPEAAEAHRLGPAAGRVFFEAGDLHPTSLAASLASGPYLRACRAAHLLSRRKLVVSDLDNTLWAGEIGEGPITHHHERQALLLRLKARGVLLAVASKNDPANVSWRGAALRASDFVAREIDWAPKAGNIAKIAAQLNLAPESFVFLDDRADERALAEAGCPGLLALDPNAPETWQLLDDWADQRAAFAGSDRTTLYQARAARQACVAAPSEAPGAAYRQLGLRVAIRSAKRRDLPRVGELIARTNQFNTTQVPISTDALCDPSRRVLIAEARDRFGSMGIVSALVIADGAEASEITQFVLSCRAFGYGIETALLQTALAARPGRHPLCGQIHESPLNTPCRDVYAANGFTLQDGIWEAPKPRPDLIPDWLSLDIAPDLRAVAAQVSA
;
A
#
# COMPACT_ATOMS: atom_id res chain seq x y z
N MET A 1 5.59 -17.73 36.42
CA MET A 1 5.55 -16.38 37.00
C MET A 1 6.48 -16.35 38.18
N ASN A 2 7.51 -15.51 38.14
CA ASN A 2 8.33 -15.27 39.32
C ASN A 2 7.54 -14.39 40.30
N GLY A 3 7.78 -14.53 41.61
CA GLY A 3 7.03 -13.81 42.65
C GLY A 3 6.98 -12.29 42.45
N GLY A 4 8.04 -11.70 41.89
CA GLY A 4 8.13 -10.26 41.60
C GLY A 4 7.20 -9.75 40.48
N GLU A 5 6.85 -10.56 39.48
CA GLU A 5 5.95 -10.16 38.38
C GLU A 5 4.49 -10.07 38.84
N LEU A 6 4.09 -10.97 39.74
CA LEU A 6 2.77 -11.00 40.38
C LEU A 6 2.57 -9.85 41.37
N GLU A 7 3.64 -9.42 42.05
CA GLU A 7 3.63 -8.22 42.89
C GLU A 7 3.54 -6.95 42.05
N LEU A 8 4.32 -6.87 40.95
CA LEU A 8 4.30 -5.74 40.03
C LEU A 8 2.92 -5.55 39.38
N SER A 9 2.30 -6.62 38.89
CA SER A 9 0.97 -6.56 38.29
C SER A 9 -0.13 -6.16 39.29
N ARG A 10 0.02 -6.54 40.57
CA ARG A 10 -0.88 -6.10 41.66
C ARG A 10 -0.67 -4.63 42.02
N ALA A 11 0.57 -4.18 42.14
CA ALA A 11 0.93 -2.79 42.43
C ALA A 11 0.43 -1.84 41.34
N ILE A 12 0.62 -2.21 40.05
CA ILE A 12 0.10 -1.42 38.94
C ILE A 12 -1.43 -1.39 38.95
N ARG A 13 -2.11 -2.53 39.13
CA ARG A 13 -3.58 -2.57 39.24
C ARG A 13 -4.11 -1.68 40.36
N ALA A 14 -3.43 -1.65 41.51
CA ALA A 14 -3.79 -0.78 42.64
C ALA A 14 -3.58 0.71 42.32
N GLN A 15 -2.72 1.04 41.36
CA GLN A 15 -2.43 2.42 40.95
C GLN A 15 -3.16 2.84 39.65
N VAL A 16 -3.88 1.94 38.98
CA VAL A 16 -4.55 2.22 37.69
C VAL A 16 -5.48 3.42 37.75
N ASP A 17 -6.27 3.58 38.81
CA ASP A 17 -7.21 4.69 38.93
C ASP A 17 -6.51 6.03 39.19
N ALA A 18 -5.44 6.03 39.99
CA ALA A 18 -4.59 7.21 40.21
C ALA A 18 -3.84 7.59 38.92
N LEU A 19 -3.37 6.59 38.18
CA LEU A 19 -2.67 6.77 36.93
C LEU A 19 -3.57 7.30 35.82
N ALA A 20 -4.77 6.74 35.69
CA ALA A 20 -5.80 7.26 34.81
C ALA A 20 -6.13 8.72 35.19
N GLY A 21 -6.18 9.04 36.49
CA GLY A 21 -6.36 10.40 37.00
C GLY A 21 -5.21 11.37 36.68
N ASP A 22 -3.96 10.91 36.67
CA ASP A 22 -2.81 11.75 36.27
C ASP A 22 -2.80 12.02 34.76
N LEU A 23 -3.07 10.99 33.96
CA LEU A 23 -3.19 11.09 32.51
C LEU A 23 -4.40 11.96 32.12
N GLN A 24 -5.46 12.00 32.92
CA GLN A 24 -6.58 12.93 32.75
C GLN A 24 -6.16 14.40 32.84
N ARG A 25 -5.16 14.75 33.67
CA ARG A 25 -4.69 16.15 33.81
C ARG A 25 -3.99 16.68 32.55
N LEU A 26 -3.60 15.80 31.62
CA LEU A 26 -3.06 16.16 30.31
C LEU A 26 -4.15 16.47 29.27
N ALA A 27 -5.43 16.15 29.53
CA ALA A 27 -6.57 16.54 28.69
C ALA A 27 -7.39 17.63 29.38
N GLU A 28 -7.54 18.80 28.75
CA GLU A 28 -8.22 19.97 29.33
C GLU A 28 -9.70 19.75 29.70
N ALA A 29 -10.32 18.63 29.29
CA ALA A 29 -11.54 18.07 29.87
C ALA A 29 -11.77 16.64 29.33
N PRO A 30 -11.66 15.56 30.13
CA PRO A 30 -11.82 14.21 29.61
C PRO A 30 -13.29 13.88 29.38
N SER A 31 -13.64 13.48 28.15
CA SER A 31 -14.95 12.90 27.86
C SER A 31 -15.11 11.53 28.55
N PRO A 32 -16.33 11.05 28.84
CA PRO A 32 -16.55 9.68 29.33
C PRO A 32 -15.90 8.60 28.45
N ALA A 33 -15.81 8.85 27.14
CA ALA A 33 -15.11 7.98 26.21
C ALA A 33 -13.58 7.96 26.44
N ALA A 34 -12.97 9.10 26.72
CA ALA A 34 -11.53 9.19 27.05
C ALA A 34 -11.20 8.46 28.36
N LEU A 35 -12.07 8.55 29.36
CA LEU A 35 -11.94 7.80 30.62
C LEU A 35 -12.02 6.29 30.42
N GLN A 36 -12.97 5.84 29.60
CA GLN A 36 -13.13 4.43 29.27
C GLN A 36 -11.93 3.88 28.47
N GLN A 37 -11.40 4.71 27.58
CA GLN A 37 -10.16 4.46 26.86
C GLN A 37 -8.97 4.33 27.83
N ALA A 38 -8.82 5.22 28.81
CA ALA A 38 -7.74 5.15 29.80
C ALA A 38 -7.76 3.86 30.61
N ARG A 39 -8.94 3.41 31.03
CA ARG A 39 -9.12 2.11 31.69
C ARG A 39 -8.68 0.94 30.80
N THR A 40 -9.00 1.00 29.51
CA THR A 40 -8.56 0.01 28.50
C THR A 40 -7.03 -0.05 28.41
N GLY A 41 -6.34 1.08 28.26
CA GLY A 41 -4.88 1.14 28.17
C GLY A 41 -4.17 0.59 29.41
N CYS A 42 -4.66 0.95 30.60
CA CYS A 42 -4.15 0.44 31.88
C CYS A 42 -4.40 -1.07 32.06
N ALA A 43 -5.57 -1.57 31.65
CA ALA A 43 -5.90 -3.00 31.70
C ALA A 43 -4.97 -3.83 30.80
N LEU A 44 -4.65 -3.31 29.59
CA LEU A 44 -3.68 -3.92 28.67
C LEU A 44 -2.28 -4.01 29.29
N LEU A 45 -1.78 -2.91 29.88
CA LEU A 45 -0.48 -2.89 30.56
C LEU A 45 -0.43 -3.93 31.70
N ALA A 46 -1.44 -3.93 32.58
CA ALA A 46 -1.50 -4.85 33.70
C ALA A 46 -1.54 -6.33 33.26
N HIS A 47 -2.19 -6.61 32.12
CA HIS A 47 -2.23 -7.94 31.53
C HIS A 47 -0.84 -8.39 31.07
N HIS A 48 -0.19 -7.63 30.20
CA HIS A 48 1.12 -8.02 29.65
C HIS A 48 2.17 -8.18 30.76
N LEU A 49 2.13 -7.32 31.79
CA LEU A 49 3.00 -7.47 32.95
C LEU A 49 2.76 -8.77 33.72
N ALA A 50 1.50 -9.23 33.81
CA ALA A 50 1.18 -10.52 34.43
C ALA A 50 1.72 -11.72 33.62
N GLN A 51 2.01 -11.53 32.32
CA GLN A 51 2.62 -12.53 31.44
C GLN A 51 4.15 -12.42 31.34
N GLY A 52 4.77 -11.45 32.04
CA GLY A 52 6.21 -11.16 31.93
C GLY A 52 6.59 -10.37 30.67
N GLU A 53 5.61 -9.78 29.97
CA GLU A 53 5.80 -9.08 28.69
C GLU A 53 5.80 -7.55 28.88
N ALA A 54 6.62 -7.05 29.80
CA ALA A 54 6.59 -5.63 30.20
C ALA A 54 6.70 -4.65 29.02
N ALA A 55 7.64 -4.90 28.10
CA ALA A 55 7.84 -4.06 26.92
C ALA A 55 6.58 -3.95 26.04
N GLN A 56 5.86 -5.06 25.84
CA GLN A 56 4.61 -5.06 25.08
C GLN A 56 3.52 -4.27 25.81
N GLY A 57 3.43 -4.41 27.14
CA GLY A 57 2.49 -3.63 27.95
C GLY A 57 2.71 -2.12 27.85
N PHE A 58 3.95 -1.66 27.94
CA PHE A 58 4.28 -0.24 27.78
C PHE A 58 4.10 0.26 26.35
N THR A 59 4.37 -0.59 25.35
CA THR A 59 4.07 -0.31 23.93
C THR A 59 2.57 -0.10 23.72
N ALA A 60 1.73 -0.99 24.27
CA ALA A 60 0.28 -0.87 24.20
C ALA A 60 -0.23 0.40 24.89
N LEU A 61 0.33 0.74 26.05
CA LEU A 61 0.00 1.99 26.74
C LEU A 61 0.36 3.23 25.90
N ALA A 62 1.54 3.22 25.27
CA ALA A 62 1.99 4.33 24.41
C ALA A 62 1.09 4.52 23.19
N GLY A 63 0.75 3.41 22.51
CA GLY A 63 -0.17 3.41 21.38
C GLY A 63 -1.55 3.92 21.76
N TRP A 64 -2.03 3.50 22.93
CA TRP A 64 -3.29 3.98 23.50
C TRP A 64 -3.26 5.50 23.75
N LEU A 65 -2.22 6.01 24.43
CA LEU A 65 -2.06 7.45 24.68
C LEU A 65 -2.07 8.25 23.36
N LYS A 66 -1.36 7.78 22.35
CA LYS A 66 -1.35 8.42 21.02
C LYS A 66 -2.72 8.45 20.37
N GLN A 67 -3.51 7.39 20.52
CA GLN A 67 -4.87 7.31 20.00
C GLN A 67 -5.81 8.31 20.72
N THR A 68 -5.71 8.45 22.04
CA THR A 68 -6.61 9.28 22.84
C THR A 68 -6.27 10.77 22.78
N TYR A 69 -4.99 11.14 22.86
CA TYR A 69 -4.55 12.54 22.95
C TYR A 69 -4.02 13.12 21.64
N GLY A 70 -3.86 12.26 20.62
CA GLY A 70 -3.30 12.61 19.32
C GLY A 70 -1.78 12.52 19.29
N ALA A 71 -1.26 11.71 18.36
CA ALA A 71 0.18 11.47 18.19
C ALA A 71 1.00 12.74 17.90
N ALA A 72 0.43 13.72 17.19
CA ALA A 72 1.11 14.99 16.88
C ALA A 72 1.30 15.87 18.13
N ARG A 73 0.31 15.89 19.03
CA ARG A 73 0.37 16.66 20.28
C ARG A 73 1.44 16.08 21.21
N LEU A 74 1.42 14.77 21.41
CA LEU A 74 2.33 14.06 22.32
C LEU A 74 3.79 14.01 21.84
N SER A 75 4.02 14.01 20.52
CA SER A 75 5.39 14.04 19.96
C SER A 75 6.03 15.43 20.01
N GLN A 76 5.23 16.50 20.14
CA GLN A 76 5.72 17.87 20.29
C GLN A 76 5.99 18.25 21.75
N THR A 77 5.33 17.60 22.71
CA THR A 77 5.51 17.84 24.15
C THR A 77 6.46 16.84 24.82
N VAL A 78 7.61 16.54 24.20
CA VAL A 78 8.60 15.58 24.73
C VAL A 78 9.04 15.93 26.17
N ASP A 79 9.04 17.21 26.55
CA ASP A 79 9.27 17.66 27.93
C ASP A 79 8.16 17.20 28.90
N GLU A 80 6.89 17.13 28.48
CA GLU A 80 5.79 16.60 29.29
C GLU A 80 5.85 15.07 29.42
N GLY A 81 6.38 14.36 28.42
CA GLY A 81 6.62 12.91 28.48
C GLY A 81 7.69 12.54 29.51
N ALA A 82 8.72 13.39 29.66
CA ALA A 82 9.69 13.30 30.75
C ALA A 82 9.05 13.62 32.11
N VAL A 83 8.13 14.60 32.16
CA VAL A 83 7.34 14.93 33.36
C VAL A 83 6.43 13.76 33.79
N ALA A 84 5.78 13.05 32.85
CA ALA A 84 4.98 11.88 33.16
C ALA A 84 5.84 10.72 33.69
N ALA A 85 6.99 10.44 33.07
CA ALA A 85 7.92 9.42 33.56
C ALA A 85 8.49 9.76 34.94
N ALA A 86 8.80 11.03 35.21
CA ALA A 86 9.25 11.51 36.52
C ALA A 86 8.13 11.39 37.58
N LEU A 87 6.89 11.79 37.25
CA LEU A 87 5.71 11.61 38.12
C LEU A 87 5.45 10.14 38.47
N TRP A 88 5.71 9.22 37.54
CA TRP A 88 5.59 7.78 37.81
C TRP A 88 6.70 7.30 38.73
N HIS A 89 7.95 7.72 38.50
CA HIS A 89 9.09 7.31 39.31
C HIS A 89 8.88 7.61 40.81
N ASP A 90 8.38 8.81 41.12
CA ASP A 90 8.14 9.28 42.48
C ASP A 90 6.96 8.59 43.19
N ARG A 91 6.06 7.93 42.43
CA ARG A 91 4.86 7.26 42.94
C ARG A 91 5.00 5.73 43.06
N LEU A 92 6.14 5.17 42.67
CA LEU A 92 6.38 3.72 42.78
C LEU A 92 6.44 3.29 44.25
N SER A 93 5.62 2.31 44.63
CA SER A 93 5.57 1.80 46.00
C SER A 93 6.97 1.42 46.51
N PRO A 94 7.34 1.81 47.74
CA PRO A 94 8.60 1.41 48.36
C PRO A 94 8.68 -0.11 48.61
N GLU A 95 7.53 -0.82 48.58
CA GLU A 95 7.44 -2.27 48.76
C GLU A 95 7.79 -3.08 47.49
N LEU A 96 8.01 -2.43 46.35
CA LEU A 96 8.38 -3.10 45.11
C LEU A 96 9.80 -3.67 45.20
N SER A 97 9.98 -4.94 44.82
CA SER A 97 11.30 -5.55 44.66
C SER A 97 12.18 -4.76 43.67
N GLY A 98 13.51 -4.80 43.86
CA GLY A 98 14.47 -4.11 42.98
C GLY A 98 14.32 -4.50 41.50
N ALA A 99 14.00 -5.77 41.21
CA ALA A 99 13.74 -6.25 39.85
C ALA A 99 12.46 -5.63 39.26
N ALA A 100 11.36 -5.58 40.01
CA ALA A 100 10.12 -4.94 39.57
C ALA A 100 10.31 -3.44 39.29
N ARG A 101 11.09 -2.75 40.14
CA ARG A 101 11.45 -1.34 39.97
C ARG A 101 12.29 -1.11 38.70
N ALA A 102 13.26 -1.98 38.41
CA ALA A 102 14.05 -1.89 37.19
C ALA A 102 13.19 -2.07 35.92
N THR A 103 12.29 -3.06 35.91
CA THR A 103 11.35 -3.30 34.80
C THR A 103 10.46 -2.09 34.52
N LEU A 104 9.98 -1.42 35.57
CA LEU A 104 9.18 -0.20 35.46
C LEU A 104 9.96 0.96 34.86
N VAL A 105 11.18 1.20 35.34
CA VAL A 105 12.05 2.28 34.84
C VAL A 105 12.37 2.07 33.35
N GLN A 106 12.72 0.84 32.96
CA GLN A 106 12.96 0.49 31.55
C GLN A 106 11.70 0.68 30.71
N GLY A 107 10.55 0.24 31.22
CA GLY A 107 9.26 0.39 30.56
C GLY A 107 8.84 1.85 30.37
N LEU A 108 9.13 2.72 31.34
CA LEU A 108 8.90 4.15 31.24
C LEU A 108 9.79 4.83 30.19
N ALA A 109 11.08 4.45 30.14
CA ALA A 109 11.97 4.93 29.09
C ALA A 109 11.45 4.52 27.69
N HIS A 110 11.01 3.27 27.55
CA HIS A 110 10.40 2.75 26.32
C HIS A 110 9.10 3.48 25.95
N LEU A 111 8.26 3.79 26.94
CA LEU A 111 7.04 4.59 26.77
C LEU A 111 7.38 5.99 26.22
N THR A 112 8.34 6.70 26.82
CA THR A 112 8.76 8.03 26.39
C THR A 112 9.30 8.00 24.97
N GLU A 113 10.17 7.04 24.64
CA GLU A 113 10.68 6.86 23.28
C GLU A 113 9.54 6.62 22.27
N THR A 114 8.60 5.75 22.62
CA THR A 114 7.46 5.42 21.77
C THR A 114 6.58 6.64 21.54
N LEU A 115 6.30 7.44 22.58
CA LEU A 115 5.50 8.66 22.50
C LEU A 115 6.14 9.74 21.62
N ALA A 116 7.47 9.88 21.65
CA ALA A 116 8.21 10.86 20.86
C ALA A 116 8.15 10.61 19.34
N ARG A 117 7.83 9.40 18.90
CA ARG A 117 7.76 9.07 17.46
C ARG A 117 6.62 9.86 16.77
N PRO A 118 6.92 10.68 15.75
CA PRO A 118 5.91 11.50 15.07
C PRO A 118 4.90 10.60 14.31
N PRO A 119 3.66 11.08 14.12
CA PRO A 119 2.70 10.35 13.30
C PRO A 119 3.11 10.32 11.83
N GLY A 120 3.16 9.14 11.24
CA GLY A 120 3.22 8.96 9.79
C GLY A 120 1.90 9.28 9.10
N HIS A 121 1.84 9.10 7.78
CA HIS A 121 0.59 9.24 7.03
C HIS A 121 -0.47 8.24 7.51
N ALA A 122 -1.71 8.70 7.62
CA ALA A 122 -2.83 7.87 8.05
C ALA A 122 -3.27 6.91 6.93
N LEU A 123 -3.34 5.62 7.25
CA LEU A 123 -3.95 4.61 6.38
C LEU A 123 -5.46 4.58 6.61
N ARG A 124 -6.24 4.71 5.54
CA ARG A 124 -7.69 4.54 5.56
C ARG A 124 -8.00 3.07 5.37
N VAL A 125 -8.52 2.43 6.41
CA VAL A 125 -8.70 0.98 6.44
C VAL A 125 -10.19 0.66 6.56
N LEU A 126 -10.72 -0.09 5.60
CA LEU A 126 -12.10 -0.58 5.63
C LEU A 126 -12.16 -1.93 6.33
N PHE A 127 -12.96 -2.02 7.38
CA PHE A 127 -13.18 -3.21 8.18
C PHE A 127 -14.62 -3.69 8.01
N ILE A 128 -14.79 -4.92 7.53
CA ILE A 128 -16.10 -5.51 7.27
C ILE A 128 -16.24 -6.78 8.11
N GLY A 129 -17.21 -6.84 9.01
CA GLY A 129 -17.42 -8.01 9.87
C GLY A 129 -18.25 -7.71 11.13
N ASP A 130 -18.20 -8.65 12.08
CA ASP A 130 -18.90 -8.57 13.37
C ASP A 130 -18.02 -8.00 14.49
N CYS A 131 -18.36 -8.27 15.75
CA CYS A 131 -17.61 -7.78 16.90
C CYS A 131 -16.12 -8.17 16.88
N LEU A 132 -15.73 -9.29 16.25
CA LEU A 132 -14.32 -9.65 16.13
C LEU A 132 -13.54 -8.58 15.33
N ILE A 133 -14.12 -8.05 14.24
CA ILE A 133 -13.44 -7.04 13.43
C ILE A 133 -13.31 -5.70 14.19
N TRP A 134 -14.28 -5.39 15.04
CA TRP A 134 -14.26 -4.17 15.87
C TRP A 134 -13.18 -4.23 16.94
N ASP A 135 -13.06 -5.40 17.59
CA ASP A 135 -12.01 -5.65 18.57
C ASP A 135 -10.64 -5.56 17.92
N ILE A 136 -10.45 -6.20 16.75
CA ILE A 136 -9.21 -6.15 16.00
C ILE A 136 -8.89 -4.72 15.58
N ALA A 137 -9.84 -3.97 15.02
CA ALA A 137 -9.60 -2.60 14.57
C ALA A 137 -9.12 -1.71 15.73
N THR A 138 -9.73 -1.86 16.91
CA THR A 138 -9.35 -1.10 18.11
C THR A 138 -7.94 -1.45 18.58
N GLN A 139 -7.63 -2.75 18.70
CA GLN A 139 -6.30 -3.21 19.12
C GLN A 139 -5.22 -2.87 18.09
N LEU A 140 -5.57 -2.91 16.81
CA LEU A 140 -4.66 -2.56 15.73
C LEU A 140 -4.31 -1.08 15.75
N GLN A 141 -5.26 -0.18 16.02
CA GLN A 141 -4.96 1.24 16.17
C GLN A 141 -3.95 1.49 17.28
N ILE A 142 -4.07 0.78 18.40
CA ILE A 142 -3.12 0.85 19.52
C ILE A 142 -1.74 0.36 19.05
N ALA A 143 -1.66 -0.84 18.49
CA ALA A 143 -0.40 -1.43 18.05
C ALA A 143 0.29 -0.59 16.95
N ALA A 144 -0.49 -0.07 16.00
CA ALA A 144 -0.02 0.79 14.93
C ALA A 144 0.51 2.13 15.46
N ALA A 145 -0.22 2.77 16.37
CA ALA A 145 0.19 4.06 16.93
C ALA A 145 1.53 3.99 17.67
N ALA A 146 1.80 2.86 18.34
CA ALA A 146 3.10 2.60 18.97
C ALA A 146 4.25 2.54 17.95
N GLU A 147 3.98 2.14 16.70
CA GLU A 147 4.96 2.15 15.61
C GLU A 147 5.00 3.48 14.84
N GLY A 148 4.25 4.49 15.29
CA GLY A 148 4.12 5.76 14.57
C GLY A 148 3.18 5.67 13.35
N LEU A 149 2.44 4.57 13.21
CA LEU A 149 1.46 4.37 12.14
C LEU A 149 0.11 4.92 12.57
N ALA A 150 -0.48 5.80 11.75
CA ALA A 150 -1.84 6.27 11.96
C ALA A 150 -2.83 5.43 11.13
N ILE A 151 -3.96 5.05 11.74
CA ILE A 151 -5.02 4.29 11.07
C ILE A 151 -6.35 5.02 11.24
N THR A 152 -7.01 5.30 10.12
CA THR A 152 -8.38 5.82 10.03
C THR A 152 -9.31 4.66 9.67
N PRO A 153 -10.04 4.11 10.66
CA PRO A 153 -10.88 2.94 10.44
C PRO A 153 -12.25 3.36 9.89
N HIS A 154 -12.73 2.61 8.91
CA HIS A 154 -14.12 2.65 8.43
C HIS A 154 -14.76 1.30 8.72
N LEU A 155 -15.71 1.25 9.65
CA LEU A 155 -16.35 0.00 10.09
C LEU A 155 -17.68 -0.21 9.34
N CYS A 156 -17.87 -1.42 8.79
CA CYS A 156 -19.13 -1.87 8.20
C CYS A 156 -19.58 -3.17 8.87
N ALA A 157 -20.74 -3.12 9.52
CA ALA A 157 -21.30 -4.23 10.30
C ALA A 157 -22.72 -4.63 9.86
N GLN A 158 -23.17 -4.15 8.70
CA GLN A 158 -24.48 -4.47 8.14
C GLN A 158 -24.54 -5.97 7.81
N ARG A 159 -25.55 -6.66 8.33
CA ARG A 159 -25.75 -8.10 8.12
C ARG A 159 -26.51 -8.43 6.84
N ASP A 160 -27.30 -7.48 6.35
CA ASP A 160 -27.95 -7.58 5.04
C ASP A 160 -26.93 -7.26 3.93
N GLY A 161 -26.85 -8.12 2.90
CA GLY A 161 -25.85 -7.99 1.85
C GLY A 161 -26.02 -6.72 1.00
N ALA A 162 -27.26 -6.27 0.76
CA ALA A 162 -27.51 -5.06 -0.02
C ALA A 162 -27.21 -3.79 0.79
N GLU A 163 -27.54 -3.76 2.07
CA GLU A 163 -27.12 -2.68 2.98
C GLU A 163 -25.61 -2.64 3.17
N LEU A 164 -24.95 -3.80 3.26
CA LEU A 164 -23.50 -3.88 3.35
C LEU A 164 -22.84 -3.30 2.11
N ARG A 165 -23.28 -3.67 0.91
CA ARG A 165 -22.77 -3.10 -0.34
C ARG A 165 -22.99 -1.58 -0.40
N ARG A 166 -24.17 -1.09 0.01
CA ARG A 166 -24.43 0.36 0.12
C ARG A 166 -23.58 1.07 1.19
N ALA A 167 -23.18 0.38 2.26
CA ALA A 167 -22.27 0.92 3.27
C ALA A 167 -20.84 0.99 2.73
N VAL A 168 -20.39 -0.05 2.03
CA VAL A 168 -19.12 -0.08 1.29
C VAL A 168 -19.09 1.01 0.21
N GLU A 169 -20.20 1.27 -0.47
CA GLU A 169 -20.33 2.33 -1.48
C GLU A 169 -20.17 3.74 -0.89
N ARG A 170 -20.52 3.92 0.38
CA ARG A 170 -20.33 5.17 1.10
C ARG A 170 -18.94 5.32 1.71
N ALA A 171 -18.18 4.22 1.83
CA ALA A 171 -16.78 4.30 2.24
C ALA A 171 -16.00 5.04 1.15
N GLY A 172 -15.27 6.10 1.52
CA GLY A 172 -14.43 6.87 0.59
C GLY A 172 -13.28 6.05 0.00
N PRO A 173 -12.25 6.70 -0.56
CA PRO A 173 -11.07 5.97 -1.01
C PRO A 173 -10.37 5.30 0.19
N VAL A 174 -9.96 4.05 0.01
CA VAL A 174 -9.37 3.20 1.06
C VAL A 174 -8.01 2.71 0.62
N ASP A 175 -7.11 2.50 1.57
CA ASP A 175 -5.75 2.02 1.35
C ASP A 175 -5.64 0.51 1.61
N LEU A 176 -6.48 -0.03 2.49
CA LEU A 176 -6.59 -1.47 2.81
C LEU A 176 -8.04 -1.87 3.11
N VAL A 177 -8.38 -3.13 2.83
CA VAL A 177 -9.68 -3.72 3.19
C VAL A 177 -9.46 -5.03 3.94
N PHE A 178 -10.08 -5.17 5.11
CA PHE A 178 -10.17 -6.42 5.87
C PHE A 178 -11.63 -6.89 5.94
N TYR A 179 -11.87 -8.11 5.49
CA TYR A 179 -13.20 -8.72 5.41
C TYR A 179 -13.24 -10.03 6.19
N ALA A 180 -14.03 -10.05 7.27
CA ALA A 180 -14.28 -11.19 8.15
C ALA A 180 -15.76 -11.64 8.07
N PRO A 181 -16.16 -12.40 7.03
CA PRO A 181 -17.57 -12.76 6.83
C PRO A 181 -18.11 -13.78 7.84
N PHE A 182 -17.24 -14.54 8.53
CA PHE A 182 -17.64 -15.65 9.39
C PHE A 182 -16.97 -15.61 10.76
N GLY A 183 -16.80 -14.41 11.34
CA GLY A 183 -16.22 -14.21 12.69
C GLY A 183 -17.03 -14.87 13.81
N PHE A 184 -17.41 -14.13 14.85
CA PHE A 184 -18.25 -14.67 15.94
C PHE A 184 -19.73 -14.89 15.59
N GLY A 185 -20.13 -14.69 14.34
CA GLY A 185 -21.46 -15.04 13.85
C GLY A 185 -22.08 -14.02 12.91
N PHE A 186 -21.25 -13.22 12.22
CA PHE A 186 -21.67 -12.20 11.25
C PHE A 186 -22.74 -12.72 10.28
N VAL A 187 -22.49 -13.89 9.66
CA VAL A 187 -23.47 -14.62 8.86
C VAL A 187 -24.36 -15.49 9.75
N GLN A 188 -25.67 -15.27 9.68
CA GLN A 188 -26.65 -15.97 10.53
C GLN A 188 -26.72 -17.48 10.27
N SER A 189 -26.61 -17.93 9.01
CA SER A 189 -26.62 -19.36 8.68
C SER A 189 -25.41 -20.10 9.26
N TYR A 190 -24.25 -19.45 9.27
CA TYR A 190 -23.05 -19.94 9.94
C TYR A 190 -23.24 -20.00 11.46
N ALA A 191 -23.70 -18.92 12.09
CA ALA A 191 -23.97 -18.90 13.54
C ALA A 191 -24.91 -20.05 13.97
N ARG A 192 -25.95 -20.34 13.16
CA ARG A 192 -26.85 -21.48 13.38
C ARG A 192 -26.17 -22.83 13.21
N ALA A 193 -25.25 -22.97 12.26
CA ALA A 193 -24.54 -24.23 11.98
C ALA A 193 -23.53 -24.59 13.08
N ILE A 194 -22.96 -23.58 13.76
CA ILE A 194 -21.96 -23.75 14.84
C ILE A 194 -22.56 -23.71 16.26
N ALA A 195 -23.87 -23.47 16.39
CA ALA A 195 -24.55 -23.42 17.68
C ALA A 195 -24.55 -24.78 18.41
N PRO A 196 -24.61 -24.82 19.75
CA PRO A 196 -24.56 -26.08 20.49
C PRO A 196 -25.77 -26.97 20.17
N GLY A 197 -26.96 -26.37 19.99
CA GLY A 197 -28.17 -27.09 19.58
C GLY A 197 -28.08 -27.75 18.19
N ALA A 198 -27.09 -27.37 17.36
CA ALA A 198 -26.87 -28.02 16.10
C ALA A 198 -26.22 -29.40 16.27
N LEU A 199 -25.52 -29.69 17.37
CA LEU A 199 -24.72 -30.92 17.59
C LEU A 199 -25.38 -32.23 17.12
N LEU A 200 -26.67 -32.39 17.40
CA LEU A 200 -27.41 -33.63 17.14
C LEU A 200 -28.02 -33.73 15.73
N ARG A 201 -28.01 -32.65 14.92
CA ARG A 201 -28.57 -32.67 13.56
C ARG A 201 -27.48 -32.91 12.50
N PRO A 202 -27.77 -33.65 11.41
CA PRO A 202 -26.81 -33.82 10.31
C PRO A 202 -26.38 -32.47 9.70
N MET A 203 -25.08 -32.33 9.39
CA MET A 203 -24.54 -31.12 8.74
C MET A 203 -25.20 -30.84 7.38
N ALA A 204 -25.69 -31.88 6.69
CA ALA A 204 -26.42 -31.75 5.43
C ALA A 204 -27.61 -30.78 5.50
N ARG A 205 -28.24 -30.63 6.68
CA ARG A 205 -29.35 -29.66 6.89
C ARG A 205 -28.88 -28.20 6.90
N ASP A 206 -27.61 -27.93 7.19
CA ASP A 206 -27.04 -26.58 7.25
C ASP A 206 -26.44 -26.15 5.90
N LEU A 207 -26.09 -27.11 5.04
CA LEU A 207 -25.40 -26.86 3.77
C LEU A 207 -26.11 -25.84 2.85
N PRO A 208 -27.45 -25.86 2.66
CA PRO A 208 -28.10 -24.86 1.81
C PRO A 208 -27.88 -23.42 2.30
N GLY A 209 -27.99 -23.20 3.61
CA GLY A 209 -27.77 -21.87 4.20
C GLY A 209 -26.30 -21.44 4.19
N LEU A 210 -25.36 -22.39 4.32
CA LEU A 210 -23.93 -22.11 4.20
C LEU A 210 -23.52 -21.79 2.75
N ARG A 211 -24.15 -22.43 1.75
CA ARG A 211 -23.94 -22.11 0.33
C ARG A 211 -24.44 -20.72 0.00
N ALA A 212 -25.68 -20.38 0.39
CA ALA A 212 -26.22 -19.04 0.17
C ALA A 212 -25.34 -17.95 0.83
N ALA A 213 -24.74 -18.24 1.99
CA ALA A 213 -23.78 -17.32 2.60
C ALA A 213 -22.48 -17.16 1.79
N LEU A 214 -21.96 -18.24 1.20
CA LEU A 214 -20.81 -18.16 0.31
C LEU A 214 -21.11 -17.35 -0.95
N ASP A 215 -22.33 -17.48 -1.51
CA ASP A 215 -22.77 -16.69 -2.66
C ASP A 215 -22.79 -15.19 -2.33
N GLU A 216 -23.27 -14.81 -1.14
CA GLU A 216 -23.21 -13.41 -0.67
C GLU A 216 -21.78 -12.91 -0.41
N VAL A 217 -20.90 -13.77 0.11
CA VAL A 217 -19.47 -13.44 0.27
C VAL A 217 -18.83 -13.20 -1.09
N GLU A 218 -19.12 -14.03 -2.10
CA GLU A 218 -18.62 -13.88 -3.46
C GLU A 218 -19.13 -12.59 -4.12
N ALA A 219 -20.42 -12.28 -3.97
CA ALA A 219 -21.01 -11.05 -4.49
C ALA A 219 -20.38 -9.81 -3.84
N THR A 220 -20.20 -9.83 -2.52
CA THR A 220 -19.57 -8.73 -1.77
C THR A 220 -18.10 -8.57 -2.15
N LEU A 221 -17.35 -9.67 -2.27
CA LEU A 221 -15.96 -9.62 -2.69
C LEU A 221 -15.83 -9.09 -4.12
N SER A 222 -16.64 -9.58 -5.05
CA SER A 222 -16.63 -9.09 -6.44
C SER A 222 -16.90 -7.58 -6.51
N HIS A 223 -17.84 -7.09 -5.71
CA HIS A 223 -18.12 -5.66 -5.59
C HIS A 223 -16.93 -4.86 -5.02
N LEU A 224 -16.28 -5.36 -3.96
CA LEU A 224 -15.06 -4.74 -3.41
C LEU A 224 -13.93 -4.69 -4.44
N LEU A 225 -13.71 -5.79 -5.16
CA LEU A 225 -12.64 -5.89 -6.14
C LEU A 225 -12.85 -4.98 -7.36
N ALA A 226 -14.11 -4.70 -7.71
CA ALA A 226 -14.46 -3.76 -8.78
C ALA A 226 -14.35 -2.28 -8.36
N ARG A 227 -14.52 -1.99 -7.06
CA ARG A 227 -14.59 -0.61 -6.54
C ARG A 227 -13.23 -0.01 -6.20
N THR A 228 -12.30 -0.82 -5.69
CA THR A 228 -11.00 -0.33 -5.21
C THR A 228 -9.87 -1.18 -5.73
N ASP A 229 -8.70 -0.58 -5.92
CA ASP A 229 -7.44 -1.27 -6.18
C ASP A 229 -6.69 -1.66 -4.89
N ALA A 230 -7.19 -1.22 -3.72
CA ALA A 230 -6.60 -1.55 -2.43
C ALA A 230 -6.50 -3.07 -2.23
N PRO A 231 -5.43 -3.56 -1.57
CA PRO A 231 -5.33 -4.95 -1.17
C PRO A 231 -6.52 -5.35 -0.30
N VAL A 232 -7.14 -6.49 -0.63
CA VAL A 232 -8.26 -7.05 0.12
C VAL A 232 -7.79 -8.29 0.86
N TYR A 233 -7.97 -8.28 2.17
CA TYR A 233 -7.67 -9.36 3.09
C TYR A 233 -8.96 -10.03 3.52
N LEU A 234 -9.10 -11.32 3.24
CA LEU A 234 -10.24 -12.16 3.60
C LEU A 234 -9.85 -13.12 4.71
N HIS A 235 -10.64 -13.18 5.77
CA HIS A 235 -10.42 -14.14 6.86
C HIS A 235 -10.64 -15.57 6.40
N ASP A 236 -9.77 -16.47 6.85
CA ASP A 236 -10.19 -17.86 7.03
C ASP A 236 -11.04 -17.99 8.29
N ILE A 237 -11.56 -19.18 8.55
CA ILE A 237 -12.55 -19.41 9.59
C ILE A 237 -11.93 -20.33 10.64
N SER A 238 -11.83 -19.81 11.86
CA SER A 238 -11.37 -20.60 13.00
C SER A 238 -12.45 -21.49 13.62
N GLY A 239 -13.71 -21.10 13.46
CA GLY A 239 -14.80 -21.66 14.25
C GLY A 239 -14.82 -21.15 15.69
N ALA A 240 -13.88 -20.28 16.11
CA ALA A 240 -13.81 -19.74 17.46
C ALA A 240 -15.11 -18.99 17.83
N ARG A 241 -15.45 -19.01 19.11
CA ARG A 241 -16.59 -18.29 19.65
C ARG A 241 -16.13 -17.46 20.83
N GLN A 242 -16.72 -16.29 21.00
CA GLN A 242 -16.57 -15.56 22.24
C GLN A 242 -17.23 -16.38 23.36
N ALA A 243 -16.43 -16.76 24.36
CA ALA A 243 -16.89 -17.55 25.50
C ALA A 243 -16.72 -16.73 26.78
N SER A 244 -17.83 -16.46 27.46
CA SER A 244 -17.87 -15.86 28.78
C SER A 244 -18.30 -16.90 29.82
N GLY A 245 -17.55 -16.98 30.92
CA GLY A 245 -17.84 -17.89 32.03
C GLY A 245 -17.64 -19.40 31.74
N TRP A 246 -17.85 -20.21 32.78
CA TRP A 246 -17.59 -21.66 32.73
C TRP A 246 -18.59 -22.44 31.87
N HIS A 247 -19.86 -21.99 31.81
CA HIS A 247 -20.90 -22.59 30.96
C HIS A 247 -20.58 -22.45 29.46
N GLY A 248 -20.06 -21.27 29.05
CA GLY A 248 -19.65 -21.02 27.67
C GLY A 248 -18.48 -21.91 27.25
N ALA A 249 -17.46 -22.04 28.10
CA ALA A 249 -16.31 -22.91 27.86
C ALA A 249 -16.72 -24.39 27.70
N LEU A 250 -17.71 -24.84 28.46
CA LEU A 250 -18.22 -26.21 28.38
C LEU A 250 -18.98 -26.45 27.05
N ALA A 251 -19.86 -25.53 26.66
CA ALA A 251 -20.58 -25.58 25.39
C ALA A 251 -19.64 -25.56 24.17
N ASP A 252 -18.54 -24.80 24.26
CA ASP A 252 -17.50 -24.75 23.24
C ASP A 252 -16.76 -26.07 23.06
N ARG A 253 -16.51 -26.79 24.16
CA ARG A 253 -15.85 -28.09 24.14
C ARG A 253 -16.72 -29.15 23.47
N PHE A 254 -18.03 -29.16 23.76
CA PHE A 254 -18.96 -30.11 23.14
C PHE A 254 -19.18 -29.82 21.65
N SER A 255 -19.23 -28.55 21.24
CA SER A 255 -19.46 -28.15 19.85
C SER A 255 -18.19 -28.16 18.98
N ALA A 256 -16.98 -28.25 19.56
CA ALA A 256 -15.69 -28.09 18.88
C ALA A 256 -15.54 -28.93 17.59
N ARG A 257 -15.90 -30.22 17.64
CA ARG A 257 -15.81 -31.11 16.46
C ARG A 257 -16.71 -30.65 15.31
N ARG A 258 -17.92 -30.18 15.62
CA ARG A 258 -18.84 -29.66 14.61
C ARG A 258 -18.32 -28.35 14.03
N ARG A 259 -17.84 -27.44 14.88
CA ARG A 259 -17.25 -26.16 14.47
C ARG A 259 -16.08 -26.36 13.52
N ALA A 260 -15.14 -27.25 13.87
CA ALA A 260 -14.00 -27.59 13.04
C ALA A 260 -14.42 -28.15 11.67
N ARG A 261 -15.43 -29.01 11.61
CA ARG A 261 -15.95 -29.54 10.32
C ARG A 261 -16.58 -28.46 9.45
N VAL A 262 -17.39 -27.58 10.04
CA VAL A 262 -18.01 -26.46 9.31
C VAL A 262 -16.95 -25.47 8.83
N ALA A 263 -15.99 -25.12 9.69
CA ALA A 263 -14.88 -24.23 9.36
C ALA A 263 -14.02 -24.81 8.22
N ALA A 264 -13.62 -26.08 8.30
CA ALA A 264 -12.87 -26.75 7.23
C ALA A 264 -13.64 -26.76 5.91
N TRP A 265 -14.94 -27.09 5.95
CA TRP A 265 -15.80 -27.09 4.77
C TRP A 265 -15.86 -25.70 4.12
N LEU A 266 -16.04 -24.64 4.91
CA LEU A 266 -16.10 -23.27 4.41
C LEU A 266 -14.73 -22.77 3.91
N ASN A 267 -13.64 -23.04 4.63
CA ASN A 267 -12.30 -22.61 4.23
C ASN A 267 -11.91 -23.18 2.86
N GLU A 268 -12.22 -24.45 2.59
CA GLU A 268 -12.01 -25.06 1.27
C GLU A 268 -12.74 -24.28 0.15
N ARG A 269 -13.98 -23.82 0.39
CA ARG A 269 -14.73 -23.01 -0.60
C ARG A 269 -14.22 -21.58 -0.70
N LEU A 270 -13.80 -20.97 0.41
CA LEU A 270 -13.21 -19.64 0.41
C LEU A 270 -11.90 -19.63 -0.36
N ASP A 271 -11.07 -20.66 -0.22
CA ASP A 271 -9.83 -20.78 -0.98
C ASP A 271 -10.13 -20.90 -2.48
N ALA A 272 -11.08 -21.75 -2.87
CA ALA A 272 -11.56 -21.83 -4.26
C ALA A 272 -12.16 -20.51 -4.77
N LEU A 273 -12.76 -19.69 -3.90
CA LEU A 273 -13.27 -18.36 -4.22
C LEU A 273 -12.14 -17.36 -4.46
N THR A 274 -11.13 -17.34 -3.60
CA THR A 274 -9.97 -16.45 -3.79
C THR A 274 -9.15 -16.79 -5.04
N GLN A 275 -9.07 -18.06 -5.43
CA GLN A 275 -8.36 -18.50 -6.63
C GLN A 275 -9.05 -18.06 -7.94
N ARG A 276 -10.38 -17.92 -7.96
CA ARG A 276 -11.14 -17.45 -9.13
C ARG A 276 -11.34 -15.93 -9.15
N ALA A 277 -10.89 -15.22 -8.12
CA ALA A 277 -11.04 -13.77 -8.03
C ALA A 277 -10.24 -13.09 -9.16
N VAL A 278 -10.81 -12.00 -9.70
CA VAL A 278 -10.21 -11.23 -10.81
C VAL A 278 -8.85 -10.61 -10.47
N ARG A 279 -8.56 -10.43 -9.18
CA ARG A 279 -7.30 -9.93 -8.65
C ARG A 279 -6.97 -10.65 -7.33
N PRO A 280 -5.69 -10.71 -6.92
CA PRO A 280 -5.30 -11.43 -5.71
C PRO A 280 -6.07 -10.96 -4.47
N VAL A 281 -6.57 -11.93 -3.69
CA VAL A 281 -7.22 -11.73 -2.40
C VAL A 281 -6.36 -12.41 -1.35
N LEU A 282 -5.87 -11.62 -0.40
CA LEU A 282 -4.96 -12.07 0.65
C LEU A 282 -5.73 -12.74 1.78
N ARG A 283 -5.08 -13.65 2.51
CA ARG A 283 -5.71 -14.39 3.60
C ARG A 283 -5.24 -13.88 4.94
N ILE A 284 -6.16 -13.73 5.88
CA ILE A 284 -5.83 -13.59 7.31
C ILE A 284 -5.94 -14.98 7.95
N PRO A 285 -4.86 -15.49 8.58
CA PRO A 285 -4.82 -16.85 9.14
C PRO A 285 -5.45 -16.91 10.54
N GLU A 286 -6.73 -16.56 10.65
CA GLU A 286 -7.52 -16.63 11.89
C GLU A 286 -7.54 -18.06 12.47
N ALA A 287 -7.70 -19.09 11.64
CA ALA A 287 -7.79 -20.48 12.06
C ALA A 287 -6.48 -21.00 12.65
N ALA A 288 -5.35 -20.68 12.01
CA ALA A 288 -4.03 -21.02 12.52
C ALA A 288 -3.76 -20.31 13.85
N GLU A 289 -4.15 -19.05 13.95
CA GLU A 289 -3.95 -18.25 15.16
C GLU A 289 -4.84 -18.73 16.33
N ALA A 290 -6.10 -19.03 16.06
CA ALA A 290 -6.99 -19.64 17.05
C ALA A 290 -6.49 -21.02 17.50
N HIS A 291 -5.92 -21.82 16.60
CA HIS A 291 -5.33 -23.11 16.95
C HIS A 291 -4.10 -22.93 17.87
N ARG A 292 -3.23 -21.95 17.59
CA ARG A 292 -2.06 -21.62 18.42
C ARG A 292 -2.48 -21.22 19.85
N LEU A 293 -3.55 -20.43 19.97
CA LEU A 293 -4.08 -19.98 21.27
C LEU A 293 -4.92 -21.05 21.99
N GLY A 294 -5.42 -22.06 21.26
CA GLY A 294 -6.23 -23.13 21.81
C GLY A 294 -7.53 -22.63 22.48
N PRO A 295 -7.92 -23.18 23.64
CA PRO A 295 -9.14 -22.76 24.35
C PRO A 295 -9.16 -21.28 24.76
N ALA A 296 -8.01 -20.60 24.80
CA ALA A 296 -7.92 -19.20 25.16
C ALA A 296 -8.34 -18.25 24.00
N ALA A 297 -8.45 -18.74 22.76
CA ALA A 297 -8.76 -17.90 21.60
C ALA A 297 -10.03 -17.07 21.79
N GLY A 298 -11.09 -17.68 22.32
CA GLY A 298 -12.38 -17.04 22.60
C GLY A 298 -12.49 -16.33 23.94
N ARG A 299 -11.44 -16.39 24.78
CA ARG A 299 -11.43 -15.80 26.11
C ARG A 299 -11.30 -14.29 26.02
N VAL A 300 -12.22 -13.59 26.68
CA VAL A 300 -12.16 -12.14 26.86
C VAL A 300 -10.91 -11.78 27.68
N PHE A 301 -10.12 -10.87 27.11
CA PHE A 301 -8.81 -10.42 27.61
C PHE A 301 -8.97 -9.49 28.82
N PHE A 302 -9.94 -8.59 28.75
CA PHE A 302 -10.43 -7.73 29.84
C PHE A 302 -11.83 -7.21 29.46
N GLU A 303 -12.65 -6.88 30.46
CA GLU A 303 -13.94 -6.22 30.25
C GLU A 303 -13.75 -4.71 30.34
N ALA A 304 -14.10 -3.99 29.27
CA ALA A 304 -14.05 -2.53 29.24
C ALA A 304 -15.33 -1.97 28.60
N GLY A 305 -16.41 -1.91 29.39
CA GLY A 305 -17.68 -1.34 28.94
C GLY A 305 -18.29 -2.24 27.86
N ASP A 306 -18.55 -1.68 26.68
CA ASP A 306 -19.10 -2.45 25.55
C ASP A 306 -18.03 -3.28 24.80
N LEU A 307 -16.74 -3.07 25.08
CA LEU A 307 -15.63 -3.78 24.43
C LEU A 307 -15.20 -5.01 25.23
N HIS A 308 -15.12 -6.14 24.54
CA HIS A 308 -14.79 -7.45 25.10
C HIS A 308 -13.70 -8.16 24.27
N PRO A 309 -12.52 -7.52 24.09
CA PRO A 309 -11.50 -7.99 23.18
C PRO A 309 -11.07 -9.40 23.55
N THR A 310 -11.07 -10.29 22.58
CA THR A 310 -10.63 -11.68 22.77
C THR A 310 -9.12 -11.83 22.57
N SER A 311 -8.53 -12.89 23.13
CA SER A 311 -7.11 -13.20 22.89
C SER A 311 -6.80 -13.38 21.39
N LEU A 312 -7.76 -13.91 20.63
CA LEU A 312 -7.66 -14.00 19.17
C LEU A 312 -7.57 -12.62 18.51
N ALA A 313 -8.43 -11.68 18.91
CA ALA A 313 -8.41 -10.32 18.35
C ALA A 313 -7.07 -9.61 18.60
N ALA A 314 -6.54 -9.69 19.83
CA ALA A 314 -5.26 -9.08 20.19
C ALA A 314 -4.09 -9.67 19.38
N SER A 315 -4.09 -10.99 19.19
CA SER A 315 -3.04 -11.67 18.41
C SER A 315 -3.12 -11.35 16.91
N LEU A 316 -4.33 -11.32 16.35
CA LEU A 316 -4.54 -10.94 14.94
C LEU A 316 -4.15 -9.48 14.67
N ALA A 317 -4.53 -8.57 15.58
CA ALA A 317 -4.21 -7.16 15.48
C ALA A 317 -2.70 -6.91 15.46
N SER A 318 -1.97 -7.41 16.46
CA SER A 318 -0.51 -7.23 16.60
C SER A 318 0.31 -8.06 15.61
N GLY A 319 -0.26 -9.12 15.05
CA GLY A 319 0.38 -9.98 14.05
C GLY A 319 0.03 -9.60 12.61
N PRO A 320 -0.81 -10.40 11.92
CA PRO A 320 -1.06 -10.25 10.49
C PRO A 320 -1.61 -8.90 10.06
N TYR A 321 -2.44 -8.24 10.89
CA TYR A 321 -2.98 -6.93 10.54
C TYR A 321 -1.94 -5.82 10.59
N LEU A 322 -1.14 -5.78 11.66
CA LEU A 322 -0.08 -4.78 11.81
C LEU A 322 0.97 -4.94 10.70
N ARG A 323 1.35 -6.18 10.36
CA ARG A 323 2.23 -6.45 9.21
C ARG A 323 1.67 -5.93 7.90
N ALA A 324 0.40 -6.23 7.60
CA ALA A 324 -0.28 -5.73 6.42
C ALA A 324 -0.28 -4.18 6.37
N CYS A 325 -0.59 -3.53 7.49
CA CYS A 325 -0.58 -2.08 7.59
C CYS A 325 0.83 -1.50 7.45
N ARG A 326 1.85 -2.13 8.05
CA ARG A 326 3.24 -1.69 7.96
C ARG A 326 3.76 -1.73 6.52
N ALA A 327 3.49 -2.82 5.80
CA ALA A 327 3.83 -2.93 4.38
C ALA A 327 3.10 -1.88 3.53
N ALA A 328 1.80 -1.67 3.75
CA ALA A 328 1.03 -0.65 3.03
C ALA A 328 1.57 0.76 3.32
N HIS A 329 1.93 1.06 4.56
CA HIS A 329 2.49 2.34 4.96
C HIS A 329 3.86 2.57 4.31
N LEU A 330 4.82 1.68 4.55
CA LEU A 330 6.20 1.92 4.15
C LEU A 330 6.43 1.73 2.64
N LEU A 331 5.68 0.82 2.01
CA LEU A 331 6.02 0.29 0.69
C LEU A 331 5.00 0.55 -0.43
N SER A 332 3.77 0.98 -0.14
CA SER A 332 2.74 1.21 -1.19
C SER A 332 3.16 2.19 -2.28
N ARG A 333 3.96 3.20 -1.92
CA ARG A 333 4.46 4.25 -2.83
C ARG A 333 5.80 3.91 -3.49
N ARG A 334 6.43 2.82 -3.05
CA ARG A 334 7.75 2.39 -3.54
C ARG A 334 7.62 1.67 -4.89
N LYS A 335 8.69 1.74 -5.68
CA LYS A 335 8.74 1.30 -7.08
C LYS A 335 10.02 0.55 -7.44
N LEU A 336 11.10 0.73 -6.67
CA LEU A 336 12.43 0.19 -6.95
C LEU A 336 13.05 -0.34 -5.65
N VAL A 337 13.67 -1.51 -5.72
CA VAL A 337 14.63 -1.98 -4.72
C VAL A 337 16.03 -1.76 -5.27
N VAL A 338 16.84 -0.98 -4.57
CA VAL A 338 18.28 -0.84 -4.80
C VAL A 338 18.96 -1.73 -3.78
N SER A 339 19.81 -2.65 -4.24
CA SER A 339 20.50 -3.59 -3.37
C SER A 339 22.00 -3.35 -3.39
N ASP A 340 22.62 -3.42 -2.23
CA ASP A 340 24.01 -3.82 -2.13
C ASP A 340 24.18 -5.30 -2.53
N LEU A 341 25.42 -5.74 -2.69
CA LEU A 341 25.75 -7.10 -3.10
C LEU A 341 26.28 -7.94 -1.92
N ASP A 342 27.44 -7.57 -1.39
CA ASP A 342 28.13 -8.30 -0.32
C ASP A 342 27.34 -8.24 0.97
N ASN A 343 27.34 -9.36 1.71
CA ASN A 343 26.54 -9.60 2.92
C ASN A 343 25.02 -9.31 2.81
N THR A 344 24.53 -9.06 1.59
CA THR A 344 23.16 -8.66 1.27
C THR A 344 22.49 -9.71 0.39
N LEU A 345 22.97 -9.89 -0.85
CA LEU A 345 22.49 -10.92 -1.79
C LEU A 345 23.23 -12.25 -1.64
N TRP A 346 24.41 -12.22 -1.03
CA TRP A 346 25.22 -13.35 -0.64
C TRP A 346 25.98 -13.03 0.64
N ALA A 347 26.38 -14.05 1.39
CA ALA A 347 27.29 -13.92 2.52
C ALA A 347 28.74 -13.92 2.01
N GLY A 348 29.57 -13.01 2.56
CA GLY A 348 30.96 -12.81 2.18
C GLY A 348 31.16 -11.65 1.20
N GLU A 349 32.42 -11.27 0.99
CA GLU A 349 32.84 -10.15 0.15
C GLU A 349 33.46 -10.66 -1.17
N ILE A 350 32.85 -10.25 -2.29
CA ILE A 350 33.28 -10.70 -3.62
C ILE A 350 34.62 -10.06 -4.00
N GLY A 351 35.65 -10.89 -4.16
CA GLY A 351 37.03 -10.47 -4.43
C GLY A 351 38.00 -10.76 -3.29
N GLU A 352 37.50 -10.94 -2.06
CA GLU A 352 38.32 -11.30 -0.89
C GLU A 352 38.23 -12.79 -0.52
N GLY A 353 37.16 -13.48 -0.92
CA GLY A 353 36.97 -14.89 -0.56
C GLY A 353 35.78 -15.58 -1.23
N PRO A 354 35.44 -16.80 -0.79
CA PRO A 354 34.26 -17.51 -1.27
C PRO A 354 32.98 -16.80 -0.80
N ILE A 355 31.98 -16.76 -1.69
CA ILE A 355 30.65 -16.23 -1.38
C ILE A 355 29.61 -17.37 -1.29
N THR A 356 28.56 -17.16 -0.51
CA THR A 356 27.40 -18.07 -0.45
C THR A 356 26.12 -17.32 -0.75
N HIS A 357 25.42 -17.68 -1.83
CA HIS A 357 24.21 -16.98 -2.25
C HIS A 357 23.02 -17.19 -1.30
N HIS A 358 22.33 -16.10 -0.97
CA HIS A 358 21.05 -16.13 -0.29
C HIS A 358 19.91 -16.33 -1.30
N HIS A 359 19.68 -17.57 -1.70
CA HIS A 359 18.71 -17.89 -2.76
C HIS A 359 17.28 -17.48 -2.40
N GLU A 360 16.89 -17.55 -1.13
CA GLU A 360 15.60 -17.10 -0.63
C GLU A 360 15.39 -15.59 -0.82
N ARG A 361 16.40 -14.78 -0.49
CA ARG A 361 16.40 -13.32 -0.68
C ARG A 361 16.28 -12.97 -2.16
N GLN A 362 17.08 -13.63 -2.99
CA GLN A 362 17.09 -13.41 -4.44
C GLN A 362 15.77 -13.85 -5.11
N ALA A 363 15.18 -14.96 -4.68
CA ALA A 363 13.89 -15.44 -5.16
C ALA A 363 12.76 -14.45 -4.83
N LEU A 364 12.78 -13.84 -3.63
CA LEU A 364 11.82 -12.82 -3.26
C LEU A 364 11.99 -11.53 -4.10
N LEU A 365 13.22 -11.11 -4.40
CA LEU A 365 13.45 -9.99 -5.32
C LEU A 365 12.92 -10.28 -6.73
N LEU A 366 13.09 -11.51 -7.24
CA LEU A 366 12.48 -11.94 -8.51
C LEU A 366 10.94 -11.94 -8.45
N ARG A 367 10.37 -12.35 -7.31
CA ARG A 367 8.92 -12.31 -7.06
C ARG A 367 8.38 -10.87 -7.07
N LEU A 368 9.10 -9.93 -6.45
CA LEU A 368 8.80 -8.49 -6.50
C LEU A 368 8.92 -7.96 -7.93
N LYS A 369 9.96 -8.35 -8.67
CA LYS A 369 10.16 -8.02 -10.08
C LYS A 369 8.98 -8.45 -10.95
N ALA A 370 8.52 -9.69 -10.78
CA ALA A 370 7.34 -10.23 -11.48
C ALA A 370 6.04 -9.44 -11.16
N ARG A 371 6.01 -8.71 -10.05
CA ARG A 371 4.91 -7.81 -9.64
C ARG A 371 5.21 -6.33 -9.93
N GLY A 372 6.14 -6.09 -10.85
CA GLY A 372 6.44 -4.78 -11.42
C GLY A 372 7.25 -3.85 -10.51
N VAL A 373 7.91 -4.37 -9.48
CA VAL A 373 8.96 -3.64 -8.75
C VAL A 373 10.24 -3.69 -9.59
N LEU A 374 10.92 -2.56 -9.74
CA LEU A 374 12.21 -2.52 -10.44
C LEU A 374 13.32 -2.99 -9.48
N LEU A 375 14.41 -3.51 -10.03
CA LEU A 375 15.62 -3.84 -9.26
C LEU A 375 16.80 -3.01 -9.78
N ALA A 376 17.64 -2.49 -8.89
CA ALA A 376 18.92 -1.87 -9.22
C ALA A 376 20.01 -2.29 -8.23
N VAL A 377 21.27 -2.04 -8.59
CA VAL A 377 22.44 -2.29 -7.73
C VAL A 377 23.14 -0.97 -7.42
N ALA A 378 23.48 -0.75 -6.16
CA ALA A 378 24.41 0.28 -5.72
C ALA A 378 25.39 -0.37 -4.72
N SER A 379 26.60 -0.70 -5.19
CA SER A 379 27.53 -1.51 -4.41
C SER A 379 28.98 -1.11 -4.61
N LYS A 380 29.80 -1.32 -3.58
CA LYS A 380 31.23 -0.96 -3.55
C LYS A 380 32.08 -2.17 -3.89
N ASN A 381 32.22 -2.44 -5.19
CA ASN A 381 33.06 -3.52 -5.70
C ASN A 381 33.79 -3.09 -6.99
N ASP A 382 34.77 -3.89 -7.39
CA ASP A 382 35.26 -3.87 -8.77
C ASP A 382 34.24 -4.59 -9.68
N PRO A 383 33.68 -3.92 -10.72
CA PRO A 383 32.80 -4.54 -11.70
C PRO A 383 33.33 -5.82 -12.32
N ALA A 384 34.65 -5.96 -12.48
CA ALA A 384 35.29 -7.12 -13.07
C ALA A 384 35.19 -8.36 -12.17
N ASN A 385 35.08 -8.17 -10.86
CA ASN A 385 34.97 -9.25 -9.87
C ASN A 385 33.53 -9.73 -9.67
N VAL A 386 32.54 -8.91 -10.03
CA VAL A 386 31.13 -9.25 -9.82
C VAL A 386 30.67 -10.36 -10.77
N SER A 387 30.37 -11.53 -10.20
CA SER A 387 29.89 -12.71 -10.92
C SER A 387 28.52 -13.14 -10.41
N TRP A 388 27.59 -13.35 -11.35
CA TRP A 388 26.24 -13.88 -11.06
C TRP A 388 26.18 -15.41 -11.16
N ARG A 389 27.32 -16.09 -11.25
CA ARG A 389 27.36 -17.55 -11.39
C ARG A 389 26.86 -18.20 -10.10
N GLY A 390 25.80 -19.00 -10.23
CA GLY A 390 25.17 -19.66 -9.08
C GLY A 390 24.09 -18.81 -8.42
N ALA A 391 23.92 -17.54 -8.79
CA ALA A 391 22.81 -16.72 -8.32
C ALA A 391 21.49 -17.10 -9.01
N ALA A 392 20.37 -16.90 -8.32
CA ALA A 392 19.04 -16.94 -8.93
C ALA A 392 18.79 -15.69 -9.79
N LEU A 393 19.30 -14.53 -9.33
CA LEU A 393 19.29 -13.27 -10.06
C LEU A 393 20.36 -13.25 -11.16
N ARG A 394 20.05 -12.54 -12.24
CA ARG A 394 20.96 -12.27 -13.35
C ARG A 394 21.22 -10.77 -13.45
N ALA A 395 22.36 -10.40 -14.04
CA ALA A 395 22.66 -9.01 -14.37
C ALA A 395 21.53 -8.30 -15.15
N SER A 396 20.82 -9.04 -16.02
CA SER A 396 19.70 -8.53 -16.82
C SER A 396 18.42 -8.26 -16.02
N ASP A 397 18.33 -8.73 -14.77
CA ASP A 397 17.17 -8.47 -13.91
C ASP A 397 17.17 -7.05 -13.33
N PHE A 398 18.31 -6.35 -13.41
CA PHE A 398 18.49 -5.00 -12.90
C PHE A 398 18.32 -3.96 -14.01
N VAL A 399 17.58 -2.89 -13.72
CA VAL A 399 17.40 -1.76 -14.65
C VAL A 399 18.57 -0.79 -14.66
N ALA A 400 19.33 -0.75 -13.57
CA ALA A 400 20.52 0.07 -13.39
C ALA A 400 21.48 -0.62 -12.43
N ARG A 401 22.79 -0.43 -12.62
CA ARG A 401 23.84 -1.03 -11.78
C ARG A 401 24.98 -0.03 -11.66
N GLU A 402 25.12 0.56 -10.47
CA GLU A 402 26.26 1.39 -10.11
C GLU A 402 27.14 0.52 -9.19
N ILE A 403 28.17 -0.08 -9.78
CA ILE A 403 29.14 -0.91 -9.07
C ILE A 403 30.48 -0.20 -9.22
N ASP A 404 30.88 0.54 -8.20
CA ASP A 404 32.13 1.29 -8.17
C ASP A 404 32.47 1.70 -6.73
N TRP A 405 33.60 2.34 -6.52
CA TRP A 405 34.04 2.78 -5.19
C TRP A 405 33.47 4.14 -4.76
N ALA A 406 32.54 4.72 -5.52
CA ALA A 406 31.92 6.00 -5.17
C ALA A 406 30.95 5.84 -3.99
N PRO A 407 30.59 6.94 -3.29
CA PRO A 407 29.59 6.89 -2.23
C PRO A 407 28.23 6.39 -2.74
N LYS A 408 27.60 5.43 -2.02
CA LYS A 408 26.35 4.80 -2.43
C LYS A 408 25.20 5.82 -2.57
N ALA A 409 25.17 6.86 -1.72
CA ALA A 409 24.22 7.96 -1.85
C ALA A 409 24.28 8.65 -3.24
N GLY A 410 25.49 8.92 -3.74
CA GLY A 410 25.68 9.50 -5.06
C GLY A 410 25.23 8.57 -6.18
N ASN A 411 25.53 7.27 -6.04
CA ASN A 411 25.12 6.25 -6.99
C ASN A 411 23.59 6.06 -7.02
N ILE A 412 22.92 6.09 -5.86
CA ILE A 412 21.46 6.06 -5.77
C ILE A 412 20.85 7.30 -6.45
N ALA A 413 21.44 8.49 -6.27
CA ALA A 413 21.01 9.70 -6.97
C ALA A 413 21.18 9.63 -8.49
N LYS A 414 22.28 9.04 -8.98
CA LYS A 414 22.47 8.76 -10.42
C LYS A 414 21.39 7.81 -10.94
N ILE A 415 21.10 6.73 -10.22
CA ILE A 415 20.03 5.76 -10.57
C ILE A 415 18.67 6.48 -10.63
N ALA A 416 18.38 7.34 -9.66
CA ALA A 416 17.16 8.15 -9.62
C ALA A 416 17.02 9.03 -10.87
N ALA A 417 18.09 9.75 -11.24
CA ALA A 417 18.13 10.58 -12.43
C ALA A 417 17.97 9.76 -13.73
N GLN A 418 18.70 8.64 -13.86
CA GLN A 418 18.63 7.76 -15.02
C GLN A 418 17.22 7.22 -15.24
N LEU A 419 16.56 6.77 -14.17
CA LEU A 419 15.22 6.19 -14.24
C LEU A 419 14.11 7.26 -14.26
N ASN A 420 14.45 8.53 -14.02
CA ASN A 420 13.50 9.62 -13.82
C ASN A 420 12.45 9.29 -12.74
N LEU A 421 12.94 8.79 -11.60
CA LEU A 421 12.16 8.44 -10.42
C LEU A 421 12.76 9.15 -9.21
N ALA A 422 11.90 9.55 -8.27
CA ALA A 422 12.36 10.19 -7.04
C ALA A 422 12.88 9.15 -6.02
N PRO A 423 13.94 9.45 -5.24
CA PRO A 423 14.48 8.54 -4.22
C PRO A 423 13.47 8.10 -3.15
N GLU A 424 12.46 8.92 -2.86
CA GLU A 424 11.32 8.57 -2.00
C GLU A 424 10.52 7.34 -2.48
N SER A 425 10.67 6.95 -3.75
CA SER A 425 10.06 5.74 -4.29
C SER A 425 10.96 4.51 -4.19
N PHE A 426 12.14 4.61 -3.57
CA PHE A 426 13.15 3.55 -3.54
C PHE A 426 13.21 2.89 -2.16
N VAL A 427 13.54 1.60 -2.13
CA VAL A 427 13.98 0.87 -0.94
C VAL A 427 15.44 0.54 -1.16
N PHE A 428 16.31 0.80 -0.19
CA PHE A 428 17.72 0.47 -0.25
C PHE A 428 18.05 -0.64 0.76
N LEU A 429 18.72 -1.71 0.30
CA LEU A 429 19.14 -2.83 1.13
C LEU A 429 20.66 -2.82 1.24
N ASP A 430 21.16 -2.75 2.47
CA ASP A 430 22.60 -2.72 2.76
C ASP A 430 22.82 -3.22 4.20
N ASP A 431 23.76 -4.14 4.41
CA ASP A 431 24.06 -4.71 5.74
C ASP A 431 24.71 -3.68 6.68
N ARG A 432 25.41 -2.70 6.12
CA ARG A 432 26.17 -1.71 6.86
C ARG A 432 25.32 -0.53 7.31
N ALA A 433 25.20 -0.36 8.62
CA ALA A 433 24.38 0.70 9.22
C ALA A 433 24.85 2.13 8.87
N ASP A 434 26.16 2.33 8.71
CA ASP A 434 26.76 3.60 8.28
C ASP A 434 26.39 3.94 6.83
N GLU A 435 26.46 2.97 5.91
CA GLU A 435 26.03 3.17 4.51
C GLU A 435 24.54 3.48 4.40
N ARG A 436 23.69 2.79 5.19
CA ARG A 436 22.25 3.09 5.25
C ARG A 436 21.99 4.53 5.70
N ALA A 437 22.62 4.97 6.78
CA ALA A 437 22.44 6.33 7.29
C ALA A 437 22.94 7.40 6.31
N LEU A 438 24.09 7.16 5.66
CA LEU A 438 24.63 8.06 4.64
C LEU A 438 23.73 8.13 3.40
N ALA A 439 23.16 7.00 2.97
CA ALA A 439 22.23 6.94 1.86
C ALA A 439 20.94 7.74 2.15
N GLU A 440 20.35 7.58 3.34
CA GLU A 440 19.16 8.34 3.75
C GLU A 440 19.43 9.85 3.87
N ALA A 441 20.59 10.23 4.41
CA ALA A 441 21.00 11.63 4.50
C ALA A 441 21.23 12.27 3.12
N GLY A 442 21.84 11.53 2.18
CA GLY A 442 22.12 12.01 0.83
C GLY A 442 20.92 11.93 -0.13
N CYS A 443 19.92 11.11 0.16
CA CYS A 443 18.72 10.91 -0.65
C CYS A 443 17.44 11.03 0.21
N PRO A 444 16.94 12.25 0.47
CA PRO A 444 15.75 12.46 1.29
C PRO A 444 14.55 11.61 0.83
N GLY A 445 13.91 10.93 1.78
CA GLY A 445 12.75 10.07 1.56
C GLY A 445 13.08 8.61 1.19
N LEU A 446 14.36 8.29 0.90
CA LEU A 446 14.82 6.90 0.74
C LEU A 446 14.49 6.09 2.01
N LEU A 447 14.05 4.84 1.83
CA LEU A 447 13.88 3.90 2.93
C LEU A 447 15.03 2.91 2.90
N ALA A 448 15.96 3.00 3.85
CA ALA A 448 17.04 2.02 3.98
C ALA A 448 16.64 0.92 4.98
N LEU A 449 16.84 -0.34 4.60
CA LEU A 449 16.53 -1.50 5.42
C LEU A 449 17.75 -2.39 5.57
N ASP A 450 17.89 -2.98 6.76
CA ASP A 450 18.95 -3.94 7.04
C ASP A 450 18.55 -5.33 6.51
N PRO A 451 19.25 -5.88 5.50
CA PRO A 451 18.96 -7.21 4.96
C PRO A 451 19.24 -8.35 5.95
N ASN A 452 19.95 -8.10 7.05
CA ASN A 452 20.21 -9.11 8.07
C ASN A 452 19.17 -9.09 9.21
N ALA A 453 18.30 -8.08 9.25
CA ALA A 453 17.11 -8.09 10.10
C ALA A 453 16.03 -9.01 9.49
N PRO A 454 15.54 -10.04 10.21
CA PRO A 454 14.51 -10.95 9.72
C PRO A 454 13.23 -10.24 9.23
N GLU A 455 12.88 -9.12 9.85
CA GLU A 455 11.68 -8.33 9.57
C GLU A 455 11.72 -7.69 8.17
N THR A 456 12.92 -7.40 7.64
CA THR A 456 13.10 -6.78 6.32
C THR A 456 12.53 -7.67 5.23
N TRP A 457 12.87 -8.95 5.22
CA TRP A 457 12.39 -9.87 4.18
C TRP A 457 10.91 -10.22 4.35
N GLN A 458 10.42 -10.29 5.59
CA GLN A 458 8.97 -10.43 5.82
C GLN A 458 8.20 -9.22 5.28
N LEU A 459 8.69 -8.01 5.52
CA LEU A 459 8.09 -6.77 5.02
C LEU A 459 8.07 -6.73 3.48
N LEU A 460 9.16 -7.17 2.83
CA LEU A 460 9.24 -7.29 1.37
C LEU A 460 8.32 -8.38 0.81
N ASP A 461 8.12 -9.48 1.53
CA ASP A 461 7.18 -10.54 1.14
C ASP A 461 5.72 -10.08 1.25
N ASP A 462 5.37 -9.41 2.35
CA ASP A 462 4.05 -8.77 2.53
C ASP A 462 3.79 -7.72 1.43
N TRP A 463 4.82 -6.95 1.04
CA TRP A 463 4.72 -6.03 -0.08
C TRP A 463 4.52 -6.76 -1.41
N ALA A 464 5.20 -7.87 -1.63
CA ALA A 464 5.00 -8.68 -2.82
C ALA A 464 3.56 -9.19 -2.87
N ASP A 465 3.00 -9.68 -1.76
CA ASP A 465 1.62 -10.15 -1.67
C ASP A 465 0.58 -9.08 -1.97
N GLN A 466 0.77 -7.86 -1.45
CA GLN A 466 -0.15 -6.73 -1.68
C GLN A 466 -0.19 -6.24 -3.12
N ARG A 467 0.74 -6.67 -3.98
CA ARG A 467 0.81 -6.22 -5.36
C ARG A 467 0.11 -7.20 -6.29
N ALA A 468 -0.75 -6.67 -7.16
CA ALA A 468 -1.29 -7.42 -8.27
C ALA A 468 -0.16 -7.91 -9.19
N ALA A 469 -0.35 -9.10 -9.78
CA ALA A 469 0.56 -9.60 -10.81
C ALA A 469 0.62 -8.61 -11.98
N PHE A 470 1.82 -8.33 -12.48
CA PHE A 470 1.99 -7.38 -13.56
C PHE A 470 1.76 -8.07 -14.91
N ALA A 471 0.56 -7.92 -15.48
CA ALA A 471 0.15 -8.54 -16.75
C ALA A 471 0.66 -7.79 -18.01
N GLY A 472 1.84 -7.17 -17.96
CA GLY A 472 2.42 -6.39 -19.05
C GLY A 472 3.83 -6.87 -19.45
N SER A 473 4.41 -6.27 -20.50
CA SER A 473 5.81 -6.48 -20.86
C SER A 473 6.72 -6.11 -19.68
N ASP A 474 7.65 -7.00 -19.28
CA ASP A 474 8.57 -6.81 -18.15
C ASP A 474 9.01 -5.34 -18.02
N ARG A 475 8.62 -4.69 -16.92
CA ARG A 475 8.95 -3.27 -16.68
C ARG A 475 10.45 -3.05 -16.78
N THR A 476 11.23 -4.05 -16.38
CA THR A 476 12.68 -4.03 -16.49
C THR A 476 13.12 -3.77 -17.93
N THR A 477 12.58 -4.53 -18.88
CA THR A 477 12.86 -4.38 -20.31
C THR A 477 12.46 -2.99 -20.83
N LEU A 478 11.33 -2.44 -20.38
CA LEU A 478 10.90 -1.10 -20.78
C LEU A 478 11.88 -0.01 -20.30
N TYR A 479 12.37 -0.11 -19.07
CA TYR A 479 13.35 0.83 -18.53
C TYR A 479 14.73 0.65 -19.17
N GLN A 480 15.17 -0.57 -19.43
CA GLN A 480 16.41 -0.86 -20.15
C GLN A 480 16.37 -0.30 -21.58
N ALA A 481 15.25 -0.49 -22.30
CA ALA A 481 15.05 0.10 -23.62
C ALA A 481 15.05 1.64 -23.56
N ARG A 482 14.48 2.25 -22.51
CA ARG A 482 14.55 3.70 -22.30
C ARG A 482 15.99 4.18 -22.09
N ALA A 483 16.78 3.50 -21.26
CA ALA A 483 18.18 3.85 -21.05
C ALA A 483 18.98 3.76 -22.36
N ALA A 484 18.74 2.71 -23.16
CA ALA A 484 19.36 2.57 -24.48
C ALA A 484 18.96 3.69 -25.46
N ARG A 485 17.69 4.14 -25.43
CA ARG A 485 17.25 5.31 -26.20
C ARG A 485 17.95 6.59 -25.76
N GLN A 486 18.03 6.84 -24.45
CA GLN A 486 18.69 8.03 -23.92
C GLN A 486 20.18 8.06 -24.29
N ALA A 487 20.88 6.92 -24.19
CA ALA A 487 22.27 6.81 -24.63
C ALA A 487 22.42 7.08 -26.14
N CYS A 488 21.48 6.61 -26.96
CA CYS A 488 21.46 6.91 -28.39
C CYS A 488 21.24 8.41 -28.68
N VAL A 489 20.35 9.07 -27.92
CA VAL A 489 20.04 10.49 -28.11
C VAL A 489 21.17 11.39 -27.58
N ALA A 490 21.86 10.97 -26.51
CA ALA A 490 22.97 11.72 -25.92
C ALA A 490 24.29 11.61 -26.71
N ALA A 491 24.38 10.70 -27.68
CA ALA A 491 25.56 10.57 -28.53
C ALA A 491 25.78 11.87 -29.32
N PRO A 492 27.01 12.42 -29.34
CA PRO A 492 27.31 13.63 -30.10
C PRO A 492 26.90 13.49 -31.57
N SER A 493 26.20 14.49 -32.09
CA SER A 493 25.71 14.52 -33.46
C SER A 493 25.85 15.93 -34.02
N GLU A 494 26.37 16.04 -35.24
CA GLU A 494 26.62 17.32 -35.91
C GLU A 494 25.34 18.02 -36.41
N ALA A 495 24.24 17.28 -36.56
CA ALA A 495 22.97 17.81 -37.07
C ALA A 495 21.86 17.84 -35.99
N PRO A 496 21.09 18.94 -35.86
CA PRO A 496 19.90 18.99 -35.01
C PRO A 496 18.90 17.88 -35.38
N GLY A 497 18.39 17.18 -34.37
CA GLY A 497 17.41 16.11 -34.54
C GLY A 497 17.96 14.78 -35.07
N ALA A 498 19.22 14.69 -35.52
CA ALA A 498 19.73 13.46 -36.15
C ALA A 498 19.80 12.27 -35.18
N ALA A 499 20.09 12.51 -33.90
CA ALA A 499 20.03 11.47 -32.88
C ALA A 499 18.61 10.89 -32.70
N TYR A 500 17.56 11.73 -32.84
CA TYR A 500 16.17 11.28 -32.82
C TYR A 500 15.77 10.51 -34.08
N ARG A 501 16.24 10.94 -35.27
CA ARG A 501 16.00 10.21 -36.53
C ARG A 501 16.57 8.80 -36.48
N GLN A 502 17.72 8.60 -35.83
CA GLN A 502 18.32 7.27 -35.65
C GLN A 502 17.48 6.30 -34.81
N LEU A 503 16.55 6.79 -33.99
CA LEU A 503 15.62 5.93 -33.24
C LEU A 503 14.62 5.25 -34.18
N GLY A 504 14.27 5.89 -35.30
CA GLY A 504 13.24 5.42 -36.22
C GLY A 504 11.85 5.39 -35.57
N LEU A 505 11.50 6.46 -34.84
CA LEU A 505 10.24 6.59 -34.12
C LEU A 505 9.05 6.55 -35.08
N ARG A 506 8.15 5.57 -34.87
CA ARG A 506 6.87 5.46 -35.56
C ARG A 506 5.73 5.62 -34.56
N VAL A 507 4.79 6.50 -34.85
CA VAL A 507 3.67 6.85 -33.98
C VAL A 507 2.37 6.62 -34.73
N ALA A 508 1.54 5.69 -34.23
CA ALA A 508 0.19 5.49 -34.73
C ALA A 508 -0.81 6.31 -33.89
N ILE A 509 -1.59 7.17 -34.54
CA ILE A 509 -2.61 8.00 -33.88
C ILE A 509 -3.99 7.57 -34.36
N ARG A 510 -4.87 7.23 -33.42
CA ARG A 510 -6.20 6.71 -33.73
C ARG A 510 -7.21 7.01 -32.63
N SER A 511 -8.49 6.93 -32.98
CA SER A 511 -9.58 6.85 -32.02
C SER A 511 -9.46 5.58 -31.17
N ALA A 512 -9.68 5.70 -29.85
CA ALA A 512 -9.68 4.57 -28.94
C ALA A 512 -10.91 3.69 -29.19
N LYS A 513 -10.71 2.38 -29.18
CA LYS A 513 -11.78 1.38 -29.23
C LYS A 513 -12.14 0.98 -27.80
N ARG A 514 -13.31 0.38 -27.62
CA ARG A 514 -13.79 -0.07 -26.28
C ARG A 514 -12.78 -0.95 -25.53
N ARG A 515 -12.00 -1.77 -26.24
CA ARG A 515 -10.93 -2.60 -25.67
C ARG A 515 -9.71 -1.81 -25.13
N ASP A 516 -9.50 -0.58 -25.61
CA ASP A 516 -8.37 0.25 -25.21
C ASP A 516 -8.68 1.05 -23.94
N LEU A 517 -9.96 1.31 -23.66
CA LEU A 517 -10.40 2.20 -22.57
C LEU A 517 -9.90 1.77 -21.17
N PRO A 518 -9.86 0.48 -20.79
CA PRO A 518 -9.25 0.08 -19.53
C PRO A 518 -7.77 0.49 -19.42
N ARG A 519 -7.03 0.37 -20.53
CA ARG A 519 -5.61 0.75 -20.59
C ARG A 519 -5.42 2.26 -20.60
N VAL A 520 -6.34 3.01 -21.22
CA VAL A 520 -6.36 4.48 -21.18
C VAL A 520 -6.62 4.96 -19.75
N GLY A 521 -7.61 4.39 -19.07
CA GLY A 521 -7.89 4.69 -17.66
C GLY A 521 -6.66 4.44 -16.77
N GLU A 522 -5.97 3.30 -16.96
CA GLU A 522 -4.73 3.00 -16.24
C GLU A 522 -3.61 4.01 -16.55
N LEU A 523 -3.46 4.42 -17.83
CA LEU A 523 -2.47 5.42 -18.23
C LEU A 523 -2.75 6.77 -17.56
N ILE A 524 -4.01 7.21 -17.53
CA ILE A 524 -4.41 8.46 -16.89
C ILE A 524 -4.16 8.40 -15.38
N ALA A 525 -4.60 7.33 -14.71
CA ALA A 525 -4.44 7.14 -13.27
C ALA A 525 -2.98 7.03 -12.81
N ARG A 526 -2.07 6.54 -13.66
CA ARG A 526 -0.64 6.36 -13.33
C ARG A 526 0.26 7.51 -13.77
N THR A 527 -0.27 8.49 -14.51
CA THR A 527 0.52 9.59 -15.04
C THR A 527 0.25 10.86 -14.24
N ASN A 528 1.26 11.31 -13.49
CA ASN A 528 1.20 12.57 -12.74
C ASN A 528 2.09 13.66 -13.35
N GLN A 529 3.18 13.26 -14.04
CA GLN A 529 4.18 14.18 -14.58
C GLN A 529 3.71 14.94 -15.83
N PHE A 530 2.96 14.28 -16.70
CA PHE A 530 2.36 14.93 -17.87
C PHE A 530 0.90 14.55 -17.87
N ASN A 531 0.14 15.22 -17.01
CA ASN A 531 -1.29 15.10 -16.88
C ASN A 531 -1.83 16.50 -16.61
N THR A 532 -2.58 17.03 -17.58
CA THR A 532 -2.99 18.44 -17.56
C THR A 532 -3.96 18.76 -16.43
N THR A 533 -4.86 17.84 -16.06
CA THR A 533 -5.87 18.11 -15.03
C THR A 533 -5.65 17.33 -13.73
N GLN A 534 -4.97 16.18 -13.78
CA GLN A 534 -4.82 15.25 -12.64
C GLN A 534 -6.15 14.81 -12.01
N VAL A 535 -7.27 15.04 -12.69
CA VAL A 535 -8.60 14.65 -12.23
C VAL A 535 -8.81 13.17 -12.58
N PRO A 536 -9.15 12.31 -11.61
CA PRO A 536 -9.49 10.92 -11.88
C PRO A 536 -10.67 10.81 -12.84
N ILE A 537 -10.60 9.87 -13.77
CA ILE A 537 -11.68 9.57 -14.72
C ILE A 537 -12.06 8.10 -14.63
N SER A 538 -13.35 7.80 -14.55
CA SER A 538 -13.84 6.42 -14.55
C SER A 538 -13.85 5.85 -15.96
N THR A 539 -13.78 4.52 -16.06
CA THR A 539 -13.93 3.82 -17.35
C THR A 539 -15.29 4.08 -17.98
N ASP A 540 -16.35 4.24 -17.18
CA ASP A 540 -17.69 4.57 -17.66
C ASP A 540 -17.73 5.97 -18.30
N ALA A 541 -17.06 6.95 -17.69
CA ALA A 541 -16.92 8.28 -18.29
C ALA A 541 -16.12 8.23 -19.59
N LEU A 542 -15.11 7.36 -19.71
CA LEU A 542 -14.40 7.14 -20.98
C LEU A 542 -15.25 6.44 -22.05
N CYS A 543 -16.34 5.75 -21.66
CA CYS A 543 -17.27 5.10 -22.57
C CYS A 543 -18.41 6.04 -23.03
N ASP A 544 -18.49 7.25 -22.49
CA ASP A 544 -19.53 8.22 -22.81
C ASP A 544 -19.47 8.61 -24.30
N PRO A 545 -20.56 8.44 -25.08
CA PRO A 545 -20.59 8.81 -26.50
C PRO A 545 -20.36 10.30 -26.78
N SER A 546 -20.57 11.18 -25.80
CA SER A 546 -20.26 12.62 -25.90
C SER A 546 -18.76 12.93 -25.81
N ARG A 547 -17.94 11.90 -25.53
CA ARG A 547 -16.49 12.03 -25.43
C ARG A 547 -15.78 11.29 -26.54
N ARG A 548 -14.78 11.96 -27.12
CA ARG A 548 -13.84 11.38 -28.08
C ARG A 548 -12.52 11.14 -27.38
N VAL A 549 -12.03 9.91 -27.47
CA VAL A 549 -10.74 9.52 -26.89
C VAL A 549 -9.78 9.23 -28.03
N LEU A 550 -8.73 10.04 -28.17
CA LEU A 550 -7.63 9.80 -29.09
C LEU A 550 -6.45 9.21 -28.33
N ILE A 551 -5.75 8.26 -28.96
CA ILE A 551 -4.56 7.63 -28.39
C ILE A 551 -3.40 7.69 -29.36
N ALA A 552 -2.19 7.74 -28.81
CA ALA A 552 -0.95 7.55 -29.55
C ALA A 552 -0.25 6.27 -29.10
N GLU A 553 0.07 5.40 -30.05
CA GLU A 553 0.91 4.22 -29.86
C GLU A 553 2.26 4.46 -30.52
N ALA A 554 3.36 4.18 -29.80
CA ALA A 554 4.69 4.45 -30.32
C ALA A 554 5.55 3.19 -30.37
N ARG A 555 6.45 3.12 -31.35
CA ARG A 555 7.49 2.09 -31.48
C ARG A 555 8.75 2.68 -32.09
N ASP A 556 9.87 2.03 -31.85
CA ASP A 556 11.16 2.40 -32.42
C ASP A 556 12.03 1.16 -32.64
N ARG A 557 13.32 1.36 -32.96
CA ARG A 557 14.28 0.25 -33.15
C ARG A 557 14.50 -0.62 -31.91
N PHE A 558 14.19 -0.11 -30.71
CA PHE A 558 14.32 -0.83 -29.44
C PHE A 558 13.04 -1.57 -29.04
N GLY A 559 11.96 -1.43 -29.81
CA GLY A 559 10.72 -2.18 -29.64
C GLY A 559 9.47 -1.31 -29.52
N SER A 560 8.35 -1.96 -29.22
CA SER A 560 7.06 -1.28 -28.99
C SER A 560 7.02 -0.62 -27.62
N MET A 561 6.48 0.61 -27.56
CA MET A 561 6.15 1.31 -26.33
C MET A 561 4.66 1.20 -25.97
N GLY A 562 3.84 0.56 -26.82
CA GLY A 562 2.38 0.49 -26.66
C GLY A 562 1.70 1.87 -26.66
N ILE A 563 0.53 1.97 -26.03
CA ILE A 563 -0.19 3.24 -25.84
C ILE A 563 0.63 4.14 -24.90
N VAL A 564 1.16 5.23 -25.43
CA VAL A 564 2.03 6.18 -24.71
C VAL A 564 1.34 7.50 -24.37
N SER A 565 0.24 7.84 -25.05
CA SER A 565 -0.50 9.07 -24.78
C SER A 565 -1.99 8.87 -25.03
N ALA A 566 -2.81 9.62 -24.29
CA ALA A 566 -4.25 9.69 -24.48
C ALA A 566 -4.74 11.14 -24.32
N LEU A 567 -5.71 11.53 -25.14
CA LEU A 567 -6.34 12.84 -25.15
C LEU A 567 -7.86 12.65 -25.19
N VAL A 568 -8.57 13.17 -24.20
CA VAL A 568 -10.03 13.04 -24.05
C VAL A 568 -10.68 14.38 -24.31
N ILE A 569 -11.53 14.43 -25.34
CA ILE A 569 -12.30 15.61 -25.72
C ILE A 569 -13.75 15.37 -25.36
N ALA A 570 -14.36 16.28 -24.60
CA ALA A 570 -15.81 16.32 -24.41
C ALA A 570 -16.40 17.34 -25.38
N ASP A 571 -17.40 16.94 -26.16
CA ASP A 571 -18.08 17.85 -27.09
C ASP A 571 -19.28 18.51 -26.39
N GLY A 572 -19.24 19.83 -26.25
CA GLY A 572 -20.32 20.65 -25.69
C GLY A 572 -21.17 21.33 -26.77
N ALA A 573 -22.19 22.09 -26.32
CA ALA A 573 -23.08 22.82 -27.22
C ALA A 573 -22.39 24.01 -27.92
N GLU A 574 -21.43 24.65 -27.26
CA GLU A 574 -20.76 25.85 -27.78
C GLU A 574 -19.26 25.62 -28.06
N ALA A 575 -18.59 24.77 -27.29
CA ALA A 575 -17.17 24.46 -27.42
C ALA A 575 -16.90 22.96 -27.15
N SER A 576 -15.82 22.44 -27.74
CA SER A 576 -15.23 21.15 -27.34
C SER A 576 -14.14 21.42 -26.30
N GLU A 577 -14.00 20.56 -25.28
CA GLU A 577 -13.02 20.72 -24.21
C GLU A 577 -12.10 19.50 -24.11
N ILE A 578 -10.78 19.73 -24.04
CA ILE A 578 -9.78 18.72 -23.68
C ILE A 578 -9.82 18.55 -22.15
N THR A 579 -10.57 17.55 -21.71
CA THR A 579 -10.76 17.25 -20.28
C THR A 579 -9.60 16.46 -19.68
N GLN A 580 -8.85 15.74 -20.51
CA GLN A 580 -7.67 14.96 -20.10
C GLN A 580 -6.64 14.98 -21.22
N PHE A 581 -5.39 15.25 -20.88
CA PHE A 581 -4.27 15.02 -21.78
C PHE A 581 -3.09 14.45 -21.00
N VAL A 582 -2.73 13.21 -21.32
CA VAL A 582 -1.66 12.49 -20.63
C VAL A 582 -0.59 11.97 -21.57
N LEU A 583 0.67 12.01 -21.13
CA LEU A 583 1.81 11.43 -21.82
C LEU A 583 2.63 10.58 -20.85
N SER A 584 2.92 9.35 -21.25
CA SER A 584 3.77 8.48 -20.46
C SER A 584 5.21 9.01 -20.45
N CYS A 585 5.86 8.98 -19.29
CA CYS A 585 7.27 9.36 -19.12
C CYS A 585 8.25 8.64 -20.07
N ARG A 586 7.87 7.48 -20.64
CA ARG A 586 8.68 6.75 -21.64
C ARG A 586 8.68 7.38 -23.04
N ALA A 587 7.80 8.35 -23.28
CA ALA A 587 7.64 9.06 -24.55
C ALA A 587 8.05 10.54 -24.48
N PHE A 588 8.59 11.00 -23.34
CA PHE A 588 8.96 12.40 -23.13
C PHE A 588 10.06 12.88 -24.08
N GLY A 589 9.91 14.12 -24.55
CA GLY A 589 10.91 14.80 -25.37
C GLY A 589 11.00 14.31 -26.82
N TYR A 590 10.09 13.42 -27.25
CA TYR A 590 10.04 12.96 -28.64
C TYR A 590 9.06 13.78 -29.52
N GLY A 591 8.23 14.65 -28.93
CA GLY A 591 7.24 15.45 -29.65
C GLY A 591 5.94 14.70 -29.97
N ILE A 592 5.67 13.59 -29.30
CA ILE A 592 4.46 12.76 -29.50
C ILE A 592 3.22 13.51 -29.02
N GLU A 593 3.34 14.28 -27.94
CA GLU A 593 2.33 15.20 -27.44
C GLU A 593 1.91 16.22 -28.49
N THR A 594 2.87 16.84 -29.17
CA THR A 594 2.62 17.78 -30.26
C THR A 594 1.91 17.08 -31.43
N ALA A 595 2.40 15.90 -31.84
CA ALA A 595 1.77 15.13 -32.91
C ALA A 595 0.30 14.76 -32.60
N LEU A 596 0.01 14.30 -31.38
CA LEU A 596 -1.35 13.95 -30.96
C LEU A 596 -2.26 15.18 -30.89
N LEU A 597 -1.79 16.27 -30.28
CA LEU A 597 -2.57 17.49 -30.13
C LEU A 597 -2.86 18.16 -31.48
N GLN A 598 -1.86 18.24 -32.38
CA GLN A 598 -2.06 18.78 -33.73
C GLN A 598 -2.97 17.88 -34.58
N THR A 599 -2.89 16.57 -34.43
CA THR A 599 -3.83 15.64 -35.08
C THR A 599 -5.25 15.84 -34.56
N ALA A 600 -5.44 16.06 -33.25
CA ALA A 600 -6.74 16.36 -32.67
C ALA A 600 -7.33 17.69 -33.19
N LEU A 601 -6.49 18.73 -33.28
CA LEU A 601 -6.86 20.02 -33.88
C LEU A 601 -7.25 19.87 -35.35
N ALA A 602 -6.48 19.09 -36.10
CA ALA A 602 -6.72 18.80 -37.51
C ALA A 602 -7.86 17.80 -37.72
N ALA A 603 -8.41 17.17 -36.67
CA ALA A 603 -9.51 16.20 -36.71
C ALA A 603 -10.86 16.81 -36.24
N ARG A 604 -10.88 18.07 -35.79
CA ARG A 604 -12.08 18.69 -35.19
C ARG A 604 -13.15 19.05 -36.23
N PRO A 605 -14.44 18.85 -35.94
CA PRO A 605 -15.50 19.46 -36.72
C PRO A 605 -15.37 20.99 -36.64
N GLY A 606 -15.37 21.70 -37.77
CA GLY A 606 -15.14 23.15 -37.83
C GLY A 606 -16.25 24.04 -37.20
N ARG A 607 -17.10 23.49 -36.33
CA ARG A 607 -18.27 24.17 -35.75
C ARG A 607 -18.03 24.73 -34.34
N HIS A 608 -17.06 24.21 -33.59
CA HIS A 608 -16.83 24.60 -32.19
C HIS A 608 -15.34 24.85 -31.92
N PRO A 609 -14.97 25.92 -31.16
CA PRO A 609 -13.61 26.08 -30.66
C PRO A 609 -13.24 24.89 -29.76
N LEU A 610 -11.95 24.54 -29.77
CA LEU A 610 -11.40 23.52 -28.88
C LEU A 610 -10.68 24.23 -27.74
N CYS A 611 -11.04 23.93 -26.52
CA CYS A 611 -10.45 24.54 -25.33
C CYS A 611 -9.70 23.49 -24.49
N GLY A 612 -8.79 23.92 -23.63
CA GLY A 612 -8.08 23.05 -22.71
C GLY A 612 -7.83 23.73 -21.37
N GLN A 613 -7.64 22.92 -20.32
CA GLN A 613 -7.29 23.39 -18.99
C GLN A 613 -6.02 22.70 -18.49
N ILE A 614 -5.23 23.45 -17.72
CA ILE A 614 -4.13 22.91 -16.93
C ILE A 614 -4.41 23.24 -15.46
N HIS A 615 -4.55 22.22 -14.63
CA HIS A 615 -4.60 22.36 -13.17
C HIS A 615 -3.18 22.22 -12.65
N GLU A 616 -2.55 23.35 -12.33
CA GLU A 616 -1.14 23.34 -11.94
C GLU A 616 -0.91 22.58 -10.63
N SER A 617 0.16 21.78 -10.62
CA SER A 617 0.68 21.11 -9.44
C SER A 617 2.22 21.12 -9.47
N PRO A 618 2.89 20.78 -8.35
CA PRO A 618 4.33 20.53 -8.37
C PRO A 618 4.73 19.35 -9.28
N LEU A 619 3.81 18.39 -9.47
CA LEU A 619 4.11 17.13 -10.15
C LEU A 619 4.02 17.24 -11.67
N ASN A 620 3.10 18.06 -12.22
CA ASN A 620 2.84 18.17 -13.66
C ASN A 620 3.61 19.29 -14.37
N THR A 621 4.73 19.73 -13.79
CA THR A 621 5.63 20.71 -14.42
C THR A 621 5.94 20.41 -15.89
N PRO A 622 6.19 19.15 -16.31
CA PRO A 622 6.45 18.80 -17.71
C PRO A 622 5.34 19.13 -18.73
N CYS A 623 4.08 19.33 -18.33
CA CYS A 623 3.01 19.66 -19.28
C CYS A 623 2.58 21.13 -19.27
N ARG A 624 3.16 21.99 -18.43
CA ARG A 624 2.71 23.39 -18.26
C ARG A 624 2.67 24.17 -19.57
N ASP A 625 3.66 23.94 -20.42
CA ASP A 625 3.81 24.66 -21.68
C ASP A 625 3.14 23.95 -22.86
N VAL A 626 2.47 22.80 -22.66
CA VAL A 626 2.00 21.96 -23.78
C VAL A 626 1.06 22.72 -24.72
N TYR A 627 0.14 23.52 -24.17
CA TYR A 627 -0.81 24.30 -24.97
C TYR A 627 -0.11 25.49 -25.63
N ALA A 628 0.70 26.25 -24.89
CA ALA A 628 1.47 27.37 -25.42
C ALA A 628 2.42 26.95 -26.56
N ALA A 629 3.16 25.86 -26.37
CA ALA A 629 4.08 25.28 -27.35
C ALA A 629 3.35 24.77 -28.61
N ASN A 630 2.05 24.54 -28.52
CA ASN A 630 1.18 24.13 -29.64
C ASN A 630 0.33 25.29 -30.20
N GLY A 631 0.64 26.53 -29.80
CA GLY A 631 0.03 27.75 -30.35
C GLY A 631 -1.32 28.13 -29.74
N PHE A 632 -1.74 27.51 -28.63
CA PHE A 632 -2.93 27.94 -27.91
C PHE A 632 -2.69 29.28 -27.23
N THR A 633 -3.76 30.06 -27.08
CA THR A 633 -3.74 31.33 -26.36
C THR A 633 -4.56 31.22 -25.08
N LEU A 634 -4.00 31.68 -23.96
CA LEU A 634 -4.70 31.69 -22.69
C LEU A 634 -5.61 32.92 -22.60
N GLN A 635 -6.92 32.70 -22.44
CA GLN A 635 -7.93 33.73 -22.20
C GLN A 635 -8.80 33.31 -21.02
N ASP A 636 -8.96 34.19 -20.02
CA ASP A 636 -9.77 33.93 -18.81
C ASP A 636 -9.49 32.59 -18.11
N GLY A 637 -8.21 32.15 -18.11
CA GLY A 637 -7.80 30.89 -17.49
C GLY A 637 -8.06 29.63 -18.34
N ILE A 638 -8.55 29.78 -19.56
CA ILE A 638 -8.84 28.69 -20.51
C ILE A 638 -7.92 28.82 -21.72
N TRP A 639 -7.31 27.71 -22.15
CA TRP A 639 -6.50 27.67 -23.35
C TRP A 639 -7.38 27.49 -24.58
N GLU A 640 -7.37 28.45 -25.50
CA GLU A 640 -8.12 28.37 -26.76
C GLU A 640 -7.23 27.90 -27.91
N ALA A 641 -7.75 26.94 -28.68
CA ALA A 641 -7.02 26.32 -29.77
C ALA A 641 -6.84 27.22 -31.00
N PRO A 642 -5.65 27.21 -31.62
CA PRO A 642 -5.41 27.88 -32.89
C PRO A 642 -5.98 27.07 -34.07
N LYS A 643 -5.71 27.52 -35.30
CA LYS A 643 -5.73 26.62 -36.47
C LYS A 643 -4.64 25.54 -36.34
N PRO A 644 -4.82 24.33 -36.90
CA PRO A 644 -3.79 23.30 -36.86
C PRO A 644 -2.47 23.78 -37.46
N ARG A 645 -1.36 23.47 -36.80
CA ARG A 645 0.02 23.82 -37.16
C ARG A 645 0.85 22.54 -37.30
N PRO A 646 0.67 21.79 -38.41
CA PRO A 646 1.38 20.53 -38.64
C PRO A 646 2.90 20.73 -38.73
N ASP A 647 3.36 21.94 -39.04
CA ASP A 647 4.77 22.35 -39.04
C ASP A 647 5.45 22.26 -37.67
N LEU A 648 4.68 22.25 -36.58
CA LEU A 648 5.21 22.04 -35.22
C LEU A 648 5.56 20.57 -34.96
N ILE A 649 5.03 19.63 -35.76
CA ILE A 649 5.29 18.22 -35.56
C ILE A 649 6.73 17.91 -35.99
N PRO A 650 7.57 17.33 -35.11
CA PRO A 650 8.96 17.10 -35.46
C PRO A 650 9.13 16.14 -36.64
N ASP A 651 10.07 16.48 -37.52
CA ASP A 651 10.34 15.74 -38.77
C ASP A 651 10.95 14.35 -38.55
N TRP A 652 11.42 14.04 -37.35
CA TRP A 652 11.91 12.72 -36.96
C TRP A 652 10.81 11.73 -36.60
N LEU A 653 9.54 12.15 -36.56
CA LEU A 653 8.40 11.28 -36.30
C LEU A 653 7.79 10.76 -37.61
N SER A 654 7.72 9.43 -37.74
CA SER A 654 6.90 8.80 -38.78
C SER A 654 5.49 8.58 -38.25
N LEU A 655 4.51 9.31 -38.76
CA LEU A 655 3.12 9.20 -38.31
C LEU A 655 2.29 8.22 -39.15
N ASP A 656 1.51 7.39 -38.48
CA ASP A 656 0.43 6.58 -39.05
C ASP A 656 -0.91 7.02 -38.44
N ILE A 657 -1.54 8.03 -39.05
CA ILE A 657 -2.80 8.58 -38.57
C ILE A 657 -3.95 7.75 -39.14
N ALA A 658 -4.92 7.35 -38.32
CA ALA A 658 -6.06 6.56 -38.78
C ALA A 658 -6.95 7.34 -39.78
N PRO A 659 -7.55 6.68 -40.80
CA PRO A 659 -8.30 7.36 -41.86
C PRO A 659 -9.45 8.24 -41.38
N ASP A 660 -10.12 7.86 -40.29
CA ASP A 660 -11.18 8.63 -39.64
C ASP A 660 -10.70 9.98 -39.09
N LEU A 661 -9.39 10.12 -38.86
CA LEU A 661 -8.75 11.36 -38.43
C LEU A 661 -8.09 12.12 -39.60
N ARG A 662 -7.93 11.50 -40.78
CA ARG A 662 -7.28 12.12 -41.96
C ARG A 662 -8.18 13.12 -42.69
N ALA A 663 -9.50 12.94 -42.65
CA ALA A 663 -10.44 13.70 -43.48
C ALA A 663 -10.68 15.17 -43.06
N VAL A 664 -10.23 15.58 -41.86
CA VAL A 664 -10.24 17.00 -41.46
C VAL A 664 -8.88 17.67 -41.75
N ALA A 665 -7.87 16.88 -42.19
CA ALA A 665 -6.54 17.32 -42.60
C ALA A 665 -6.36 17.42 -44.14
N ALA A 666 -7.44 17.69 -44.90
CA ALA A 666 -7.35 17.89 -46.36
C ALA A 666 -6.62 19.19 -46.78
N GLN A 667 -5.93 19.89 -45.87
CA GLN A 667 -5.18 21.13 -46.16
C GLN A 667 -3.65 21.00 -46.08
N VAL A 668 -3.09 19.80 -45.95
CA VAL A 668 -1.61 19.63 -45.82
C VAL A 668 -1.02 18.71 -46.89
N SER A 669 -1.73 18.50 -48.00
CA SER A 669 -1.14 17.94 -49.22
C SER A 669 -1.63 18.73 -50.42
N ALA A 670 -1.15 19.97 -50.52
CA ALA A 670 -1.00 20.74 -51.74
C ALA A 670 0.28 21.55 -51.62
#